data_AF-A0A7V3E4Q1-F1
#
_entry.id   AF-A0A7V3E4Q1-F1
#
_cell.length_a   1.000
_cell.length_b   1.000
_cell.length_c   1.000
_cell.angle_alpha   90.00
_cell.angle_beta   90.00
_cell.angle_gamma   90.00
#
_symmetry.space_group_name_H-M   'P 1'
#
loop_
_entity.id
_entity.type
_entity.pdbx_description
1 polymer ?
#
loop_
_entity_poly.entity_id
_entity_poly.type
_entity_poly.pdbx_seq_one_letter_code
_entity_poly.pdbx_strand_id
1 'polypeptide(L)'
;MKENKFIFILVFIFPLFIHSQNLNPPSQQFISAIVVQQKDLLSYDNNINKKIQNLVKEIYEKNFNTIIFVIEKEKFLVPKSTFTKELPCLSILLQETKKYNIKLFVMINTLKATDSKNSSWLCKTEENNLYTPYFYSAGNPEVHQYLIDFLKNFLSLYKINGIIFNNISYPDKNTSYDEISLYRFYTRGNPHLLDYFDFQKEQLNLLISRLYCTVKSINKDILVGILTKNEYKNPSDLSGCYYENFQDIKLWYKKNWVDFIIVTLKSFDDVRNFNSIIPKNKIVILPTFKITQTKLNNLIQTNILGCVLTYPDKNTYFTSLPSFPKFESNYKIISGKIIDDNSFPLEDVWLTLLDKTNKEIGFTLTTKNGEFYFVCLSTSNEFTLKIDYPWCETIFSSFVVLNTLTSLPDIIIPNSSTERKKLFFYIHRPKNLHNLQKDTIHILGRTYPKYNVSLYTEDFSTNTKVYPTGMFAVDNLKLSLGENIVVFTISEPTKINFTQQQIKIVYSTKTVITKEEKEFEVLQPKEDLLLFTADTLELKVKSKLDKKFYAICFDNNEKIYLDKIDNDTYYKRYLIPPNFSSKKTQLIFYYDEKIPKKFFWQKTKIKTFSYPTNYYVEVWNSAYPLIAETTSEKTPVSYGLHYVRLGGPYISELPKGTKLQIIGKQKGKYKVKLSAMLSGWVNQEDVVLKPNESKELNNYFTSISITTETNADKIVIPWKERTPFSLSTSLENNRIYFVIDIFNTHFATTWVINNLTTKVLDHPKITQVEDGHLRISFPLKRKYIWGFWYETTKSNLIVYVKHPPKINKENVLKGITIGIEAGHGGDDNTGALGTSGSKEKNINLTSALILKSVLEEAGAKVVFLRKGDTNPDFSTRLKTAYNSNVDLIISLHANAADTENNGYLKNSGVSIFYKWDHCRILAECIYKELKLLWPTNEGLVGNFNYAPIRQTHIPAVLIEQGYVTNPYDESRLLDKTFLKKQSYKILTGVKNFLLKVAE
;
A
#
# COMPACT_ATOMS: atom_id res chain seq x y z
N MET A 1 -46.66 -63.18 -57.14
CA MET A 1 -45.88 -63.32 -58.39
C MET A 1 -44.58 -62.53 -58.20
N LYS A 2 -43.40 -63.11 -58.48
CA LYS A 2 -42.55 -62.80 -59.66
C LYS A 2 -42.31 -61.29 -59.89
N GLU A 3 -41.09 -60.75 -60.03
CA GLU A 3 -39.70 -61.27 -60.00
C GLU A 3 -38.72 -60.04 -60.08
N ASN A 4 -37.38 -60.04 -59.91
CA ASN A 4 -36.29 -61.00 -59.61
C ASN A 4 -35.07 -60.18 -59.05
N LYS A 5 -33.90 -60.81 -58.81
CA LYS A 5 -32.56 -60.26 -58.42
C LYS A 5 -32.37 -59.95 -56.92
N PHE A 6 -31.55 -60.69 -56.15
CA PHE A 6 -30.06 -60.87 -56.14
C PHE A 6 -29.31 -59.70 -55.43
N ILE A 7 -28.31 -59.87 -54.55
CA ILE A 7 -27.33 -60.96 -54.35
C ILE A 7 -26.81 -61.08 -52.85
N PHE A 8 -26.44 -62.30 -52.41
CA PHE A 8 -25.61 -62.76 -51.26
C PHE A 8 -25.68 -62.21 -49.79
N ILE A 9 -26.29 -63.04 -48.92
CA ILE A 9 -25.76 -63.75 -47.72
C ILE A 9 -24.46 -63.27 -47.02
N LEU A 10 -24.54 -63.06 -45.68
CA LEU A 10 -23.64 -63.68 -44.67
C LEU A 10 -24.38 -63.82 -43.30
N VAL A 11 -23.82 -64.54 -42.31
CA VAL A 11 -24.57 -65.32 -41.30
C VAL A 11 -24.05 -65.17 -39.85
N PHE A 12 -24.92 -64.73 -38.92
CA PHE A 12 -24.82 -64.77 -37.43
C PHE A 12 -23.61 -64.00 -36.79
N ILE A 13 -23.53 -63.62 -35.50
CA ILE A 13 -24.27 -63.93 -34.24
C ILE A 13 -24.48 -62.61 -33.41
N PHE A 14 -25.18 -62.68 -32.26
CA PHE A 14 -25.15 -61.76 -31.08
C PHE A 14 -26.11 -60.51 -31.08
N PRO A 15 -26.43 -59.90 -29.90
CA PRO A 15 -27.85 -59.65 -29.56
C PRO A 15 -28.22 -58.22 -29.12
N LEU A 16 -29.52 -58.02 -28.86
CA LEU A 16 -30.14 -57.03 -27.93
C LEU A 16 -29.61 -55.58 -27.92
N PHE A 17 -30.48 -54.63 -28.30
CA PHE A 17 -31.24 -53.86 -27.30
C PHE A 17 -32.45 -53.13 -27.93
N ILE A 18 -33.40 -52.69 -27.11
CA ILE A 18 -34.70 -52.15 -27.53
C ILE A 18 -34.73 -50.61 -27.53
N HIS A 19 -35.46 -50.06 -28.51
CA HIS A 19 -35.98 -48.70 -28.64
C HIS A 19 -35.73 -47.70 -27.48
N SER A 20 -35.07 -46.58 -27.81
CA SER A 20 -35.77 -45.30 -27.85
C SER A 20 -35.09 -44.31 -28.82
N GLN A 21 -35.89 -43.53 -29.54
CA GLN A 21 -35.45 -42.33 -30.25
C GLN A 21 -36.34 -41.16 -29.82
N ASN A 22 -35.81 -39.94 -29.96
CA ASN A 22 -36.51 -38.67 -29.86
C ASN A 22 -37.17 -38.35 -28.51
N LEU A 23 -36.35 -37.85 -27.58
CA LEU A 23 -36.73 -36.67 -26.81
C LEU A 23 -35.62 -35.60 -26.89
N ASN A 24 -36.07 -34.36 -27.09
CA ASN A 24 -35.35 -33.08 -27.07
C ASN A 24 -34.50 -32.67 -28.31
N PRO A 25 -34.46 -31.36 -28.64
CA PRO A 25 -33.77 -30.78 -29.80
C PRO A 25 -32.24 -30.75 -29.63
N PRO A 26 -31.43 -30.16 -30.56
CA PRO A 26 -29.99 -29.92 -30.37
C PRO A 26 -29.68 -28.90 -29.25
N SER A 27 -30.04 -29.24 -28.02
CA SER A 27 -29.83 -28.46 -26.80
C SER A 27 -28.81 -29.13 -25.89
N GLN A 28 -27.54 -28.90 -26.23
CA GLN A 28 -26.34 -29.05 -25.38
C GLN A 28 -25.80 -30.47 -25.15
N GLN A 29 -24.52 -30.66 -25.49
CA GLN A 29 -23.77 -31.85 -25.09
C GLN A 29 -23.35 -31.72 -23.63
N PHE A 30 -23.87 -32.58 -22.76
CA PHE A 30 -23.40 -32.68 -21.37
C PHE A 30 -21.96 -33.19 -21.32
N ILE A 31 -21.05 -32.36 -20.83
CA ILE A 31 -19.63 -32.66 -20.68
C ILE A 31 -19.47 -33.58 -19.45
N SER A 32 -19.11 -34.84 -19.66
CA SER A 32 -18.66 -35.74 -18.59
C SER A 32 -17.13 -35.77 -18.61
N ALA A 33 -16.52 -35.00 -17.72
CA ALA A 33 -15.08 -34.76 -17.71
C ALA A 33 -14.36 -35.36 -16.50
N ILE A 34 -13.11 -35.76 -16.70
CA ILE A 34 -12.23 -36.25 -15.62
C ILE A 34 -10.86 -35.55 -15.65
N VAL A 35 -10.39 -35.15 -14.47
CA VAL A 35 -9.14 -34.40 -14.27
C VAL A 35 -8.00 -35.37 -14.00
N VAL A 36 -6.95 -35.28 -14.82
CA VAL A 36 -5.71 -36.08 -14.73
C VAL A 36 -4.53 -35.11 -14.61
N GLN A 37 -3.69 -35.23 -13.58
CA GLN A 37 -2.53 -34.36 -13.44
C GLN A 37 -1.35 -34.91 -14.25
N GLN A 38 -0.52 -34.01 -14.79
CA GLN A 38 0.75 -34.36 -15.44
C GLN A 38 1.65 -35.25 -14.55
N LYS A 39 1.69 -35.01 -13.23
CA LYS A 39 2.43 -35.83 -12.25
C LYS A 39 1.92 -37.28 -12.12
N ASP A 40 0.64 -37.54 -12.39
CA ASP A 40 0.03 -38.86 -12.21
C ASP A 40 0.42 -39.80 -13.38
N LEU A 41 0.81 -39.21 -14.53
CA LEU A 41 1.39 -39.93 -15.66
C LEU A 41 2.93 -40.00 -15.60
N LEU A 42 3.59 -38.96 -15.07
CA LEU A 42 5.05 -38.86 -14.99
C LEU A 42 5.63 -39.60 -13.75
N SER A 43 5.57 -40.93 -13.82
CA SER A 43 6.43 -41.81 -13.02
C SER A 43 7.71 -42.17 -13.81
N TYR A 44 8.84 -42.40 -13.13
CA TYR A 44 10.08 -42.89 -13.73
C TYR A 44 9.92 -44.37 -14.15
N ASP A 45 9.23 -44.60 -15.26
CA ASP A 45 8.81 -45.93 -15.72
C ASP A 45 8.79 -45.97 -17.26
N ASN A 46 9.42 -47.00 -17.84
CA ASN A 46 9.68 -47.13 -19.28
C ASN A 46 8.43 -47.46 -20.13
N ASN A 47 7.22 -47.38 -19.56
CA ASN A 47 5.98 -47.87 -20.19
C ASN A 47 4.83 -46.84 -20.20
N ILE A 48 5.17 -45.54 -20.31
CA ILE A 48 4.20 -44.42 -20.27
C ILE A 48 3.08 -44.55 -21.31
N ASN A 49 3.39 -45.06 -22.52
CA ASN A 49 2.41 -45.25 -23.59
C ASN A 49 1.26 -46.18 -23.16
N LYS A 50 1.59 -47.32 -22.52
CA LYS A 50 0.61 -48.32 -22.08
C LYS A 50 -0.23 -47.82 -20.90
N LYS A 51 0.36 -46.99 -20.01
CA LYS A 51 -0.39 -46.31 -18.94
C LYS A 51 -1.43 -45.35 -19.51
N ILE A 52 -1.07 -44.55 -20.51
CA ILE A 52 -2.00 -43.61 -21.17
C ILE A 52 -3.10 -44.36 -21.93
N GLN A 53 -2.75 -45.42 -22.67
CA GLN A 53 -3.71 -46.28 -23.37
C GLN A 53 -4.75 -46.90 -22.43
N ASN A 54 -4.29 -47.51 -21.33
CA ASN A 54 -5.19 -48.08 -20.32
C ASN A 54 -6.08 -47.00 -19.67
N LEU A 55 -5.52 -45.84 -19.35
CA LEU A 55 -6.27 -44.74 -18.72
C LEU A 55 -7.36 -44.18 -19.65
N VAL A 56 -7.04 -43.87 -20.91
CA VAL A 56 -8.05 -43.37 -21.87
C VAL A 56 -9.15 -44.40 -22.10
N LYS A 57 -8.80 -45.69 -22.14
CA LYS A 57 -9.77 -46.78 -22.23
C LYS A 57 -10.66 -46.87 -20.98
N GLU A 58 -10.10 -46.83 -19.77
CA GLU A 58 -10.87 -46.84 -18.52
C GLU A 58 -11.86 -45.66 -18.42
N ILE A 59 -11.42 -44.49 -18.88
CA ILE A 59 -12.22 -43.26 -18.92
C ILE A 59 -13.38 -43.38 -19.92
N TYR A 60 -13.13 -43.96 -21.10
CA TYR A 60 -14.16 -44.30 -22.08
C TYR A 60 -15.18 -45.30 -21.51
N GLU A 61 -14.71 -46.41 -20.92
CA GLU A 61 -15.55 -47.45 -20.31
C GLU A 61 -16.38 -46.93 -19.13
N LYS A 62 -15.95 -45.84 -18.48
CA LYS A 62 -16.70 -45.12 -17.43
C LYS A 62 -17.61 -43.99 -17.96
N ASN A 63 -17.85 -43.92 -19.27
CA ASN A 63 -18.73 -42.94 -19.93
C ASN A 63 -18.32 -41.46 -19.75
N PHE A 64 -17.03 -41.18 -19.55
CA PHE A 64 -16.48 -39.83 -19.61
C PHE A 64 -16.16 -39.48 -21.07
N ASN A 65 -16.83 -38.47 -21.61
CA ASN A 65 -16.61 -37.98 -22.98
C ASN A 65 -15.46 -36.96 -23.10
N THR A 66 -14.86 -36.56 -21.98
CA THR A 66 -13.86 -35.50 -21.90
C THR A 66 -12.75 -35.83 -20.89
N ILE A 67 -11.49 -35.54 -21.25
CA ILE A 67 -10.36 -35.52 -20.32
C ILE A 67 -9.89 -34.09 -20.13
N ILE A 68 -9.63 -33.70 -18.88
CA ILE A 68 -9.00 -32.43 -18.51
C ILE A 68 -7.60 -32.75 -18.00
N PHE A 69 -6.59 -32.56 -18.85
CA PHE A 69 -5.20 -32.81 -18.52
C PHE A 69 -4.54 -31.56 -17.93
N VAL A 70 -4.02 -31.66 -16.70
CA VAL A 70 -3.46 -30.50 -15.97
C VAL A 70 -1.96 -30.42 -16.16
N ILE A 71 -1.46 -29.30 -16.68
CA ILE A 71 -0.03 -29.09 -16.98
C ILE A 71 0.59 -27.91 -16.22
N GLU A 72 1.89 -28.00 -15.98
CA GLU A 72 2.72 -26.94 -15.39
C GLU A 72 3.40 -26.12 -16.48
N LYS A 73 2.91 -24.90 -16.73
CA LYS A 73 3.31 -24.05 -17.86
C LYS A 73 4.79 -23.65 -17.83
N GLU A 74 5.40 -23.53 -16.64
CA GLU A 74 6.79 -23.11 -16.48
C GLU A 74 7.78 -24.11 -17.10
N LYS A 75 7.40 -25.38 -17.22
CA LYS A 75 8.23 -26.44 -17.84
C LYS A 75 8.35 -26.30 -19.36
N PHE A 76 7.63 -25.37 -20.00
CA PHE A 76 7.66 -25.12 -21.44
C PHE A 76 8.55 -23.92 -21.85
N LEU A 77 8.97 -23.06 -20.92
CA LEU A 77 9.66 -21.79 -21.25
C LEU A 77 10.90 -21.57 -20.36
N VAL A 78 12.08 -21.96 -20.89
CA VAL A 78 13.39 -21.79 -20.22
C VAL A 78 14.22 -20.71 -20.96
N PRO A 79 14.69 -19.62 -20.32
CA PRO A 79 15.29 -18.46 -21.01
C PRO A 79 16.64 -18.64 -21.73
N LYS A 80 17.14 -19.87 -21.96
CA LYS A 80 18.50 -20.10 -22.51
C LYS A 80 18.64 -21.28 -23.50
N SER A 81 17.56 -21.79 -24.10
CA SER A 81 17.65 -22.81 -25.15
C SER A 81 16.58 -22.64 -26.22
N THR A 82 16.98 -22.65 -27.50
CA THR A 82 16.14 -22.52 -28.70
C THR A 82 15.26 -23.76 -29.00
N PHE A 83 14.91 -24.54 -27.98
CA PHE A 83 14.03 -25.71 -28.07
C PHE A 83 13.01 -25.69 -26.93
N THR A 84 11.74 -25.46 -27.28
CA THR A 84 10.62 -25.93 -26.48
C THR A 84 10.65 -27.46 -26.48
N LYS A 85 10.83 -28.09 -25.32
CA LYS A 85 10.64 -29.55 -25.23
C LYS A 85 9.16 -29.86 -25.47
N GLU A 86 8.88 -30.71 -26.45
CA GLU A 86 7.57 -31.35 -26.53
C GLU A 86 7.29 -32.12 -25.24
N LEU A 87 6.01 -32.26 -24.88
CA LEU A 87 5.55 -33.06 -23.76
C LEU A 87 5.07 -34.43 -24.29
N PRO A 88 5.87 -35.51 -24.24
CA PRO A 88 5.57 -36.72 -25.03
C PRO A 88 4.24 -37.39 -24.62
N CYS A 89 3.90 -37.33 -23.33
CA CYS A 89 2.62 -37.81 -22.81
C CYS A 89 1.41 -37.07 -23.39
N LEU A 90 1.52 -35.78 -23.76
CA LEU A 90 0.42 -35.04 -24.37
C LEU A 90 0.19 -35.45 -25.83
N SER A 91 1.26 -35.68 -26.59
CA SER A 91 1.18 -36.18 -27.97
C SER A 91 0.54 -37.58 -28.02
N ILE A 92 0.91 -38.46 -27.09
CA ILE A 92 0.28 -39.79 -26.94
C ILE A 92 -1.19 -39.64 -26.50
N LEU A 93 -1.47 -38.79 -25.51
CA LEU A 93 -2.84 -38.58 -25.02
C LEU A 93 -3.78 -38.08 -26.13
N LEU A 94 -3.32 -37.13 -26.96
CA LEU A 94 -4.05 -36.67 -28.16
C LEU A 94 -4.31 -37.80 -29.17
N GLN A 95 -3.34 -38.69 -29.39
CA GLN A 95 -3.51 -39.82 -30.30
C GLN A 95 -4.52 -40.84 -29.76
N GLU A 96 -4.47 -41.14 -28.47
CA GLU A 96 -5.35 -42.12 -27.83
C GLU A 96 -6.78 -41.58 -27.64
N THR A 97 -6.97 -40.35 -27.16
CA THR A 97 -8.34 -39.78 -27.01
C THR A 97 -9.07 -39.69 -28.35
N LYS A 98 -8.34 -39.42 -29.45
CA LYS A 98 -8.88 -39.42 -30.81
C LYS A 98 -9.44 -40.79 -31.24
N LYS A 99 -8.88 -41.92 -30.78
CA LYS A 99 -9.41 -43.26 -31.09
C LYS A 99 -10.79 -43.50 -30.47
N TYR A 100 -11.02 -42.95 -29.28
CA TYR A 100 -12.24 -43.12 -28.48
C TYR A 100 -13.23 -41.95 -28.63
N ASN A 101 -12.97 -41.01 -29.54
CA ASN A 101 -13.72 -39.75 -29.70
C ASN A 101 -13.88 -38.94 -28.39
N ILE A 102 -12.92 -39.08 -27.47
CA ILE A 102 -12.85 -38.33 -26.23
C ILE A 102 -12.28 -36.94 -26.53
N LYS A 103 -12.93 -35.90 -26.02
CA LYS A 103 -12.43 -34.53 -26.11
C LYS A 103 -11.28 -34.33 -25.15
N LEU A 104 -10.13 -33.84 -25.63
CA LEU A 104 -9.03 -33.44 -24.76
C LEU A 104 -9.06 -31.94 -24.50
N PHE A 105 -9.22 -31.60 -23.23
CA PHE A 105 -9.05 -30.26 -22.69
C PHE A 105 -7.74 -30.19 -21.91
N VAL A 106 -7.07 -29.04 -21.95
CA VAL A 106 -5.88 -28.78 -21.14
C VAL A 106 -6.21 -27.74 -20.08
N MET A 107 -5.98 -28.07 -18.81
CA MET A 107 -6.09 -27.10 -17.71
C MET A 107 -4.72 -26.56 -17.34
N ILE A 108 -4.57 -25.24 -17.33
CA ILE A 108 -3.33 -24.58 -16.92
C ILE A 108 -3.53 -23.84 -15.61
N ASN A 109 -2.52 -23.92 -14.73
CA ASN A 109 -2.42 -23.05 -13.56
C ASN A 109 -1.95 -21.68 -14.05
N THR A 110 -2.88 -20.74 -14.24
CA THR A 110 -2.64 -19.54 -15.05
C THR A 110 -1.74 -18.54 -14.32
N LEU A 111 -2.14 -18.05 -13.15
CA LEU A 111 -1.33 -17.09 -12.39
C LEU A 111 -0.42 -17.77 -11.37
N LYS A 112 -0.82 -18.89 -10.76
CA LYS A 112 0.09 -19.66 -9.87
C LYS A 112 1.40 -19.99 -10.62
N ALA A 113 2.52 -19.62 -10.05
CA ALA A 113 3.88 -19.84 -10.54
C ALA A 113 4.57 -20.97 -9.74
N THR A 114 5.63 -21.54 -10.30
CA THR A 114 6.38 -22.66 -9.68
C THR A 114 7.88 -22.37 -9.51
N ASP A 115 8.33 -21.17 -9.87
CA ASP A 115 9.73 -20.75 -9.90
C ASP A 115 9.83 -19.22 -9.62
N SER A 116 10.91 -18.77 -8.99
CA SER A 116 11.11 -17.39 -8.53
C SER A 116 11.98 -16.53 -9.45
N LYS A 117 12.49 -17.08 -10.57
CA LYS A 117 13.43 -16.42 -11.50
C LYS A 117 13.03 -15.00 -11.95
N ASN A 118 11.74 -14.76 -12.21
CA ASN A 118 11.20 -13.44 -12.56
C ASN A 118 10.51 -12.81 -11.34
N SER A 119 11.27 -12.47 -10.30
CA SER A 119 10.74 -11.98 -9.02
C SER A 119 9.93 -10.68 -9.14
N SER A 120 10.18 -9.87 -10.17
CA SER A 120 9.40 -8.67 -10.52
C SER A 120 8.01 -8.97 -11.09
N TRP A 121 7.74 -10.21 -11.52
CA TRP A 121 6.44 -10.62 -12.06
C TRP A 121 5.48 -11.18 -11.01
N LEU A 122 5.96 -11.37 -9.77
CA LEU A 122 5.25 -12.09 -8.72
C LEU A 122 4.55 -11.13 -7.75
N CYS A 123 3.31 -11.45 -7.40
CA CYS A 123 2.65 -10.88 -6.24
C CYS A 123 3.42 -11.28 -4.97
N LYS A 124 3.80 -10.27 -4.18
CA LYS A 124 4.27 -10.45 -2.80
C LYS A 124 3.05 -10.46 -1.88
N THR A 125 3.12 -11.21 -0.79
CA THR A 125 2.18 -11.18 0.35
C THR A 125 2.86 -10.52 1.55
N GLU A 126 2.10 -9.96 2.49
CA GLU A 126 2.70 -9.32 3.68
C GLU A 126 3.45 -10.31 4.59
N GLU A 127 3.02 -11.57 4.62
CA GLU A 127 3.84 -12.64 5.19
C GLU A 127 5.00 -13.00 4.24
N ASN A 128 6.23 -12.82 4.71
CA ASN A 128 7.46 -13.37 4.13
C ASN A 128 7.56 -14.91 4.31
N ASN A 129 6.44 -15.62 4.20
CA ASN A 129 6.38 -17.07 4.42
C ASN A 129 6.98 -17.81 3.22
N LEU A 130 8.10 -18.50 3.43
CA LEU A 130 8.88 -19.22 2.40
C LEU A 130 8.17 -20.45 1.77
N TYR A 131 6.87 -20.60 2.00
CA TYR A 131 6.06 -21.76 1.58
C TYR A 131 4.71 -21.41 0.93
N THR A 132 4.31 -20.14 0.85
CA THR A 132 3.18 -19.74 0.01
C THR A 132 3.57 -19.89 -1.46
N PRO A 133 2.78 -20.58 -2.30
CA PRO A 133 3.12 -20.73 -3.71
C PRO A 133 3.09 -19.37 -4.39
N TYR A 134 4.16 -19.04 -5.12
CA TYR A 134 4.26 -17.81 -5.89
C TYR A 134 3.06 -17.66 -6.85
N PHE A 135 2.55 -16.44 -7.02
CA PHE A 135 1.56 -16.10 -8.05
C PHE A 135 2.13 -14.98 -8.93
N TYR A 136 2.10 -15.18 -10.24
CA TYR A 136 2.27 -14.09 -11.21
C TYR A 136 1.15 -13.07 -11.06
N SER A 137 1.48 -11.80 -11.26
CA SER A 137 0.52 -10.73 -11.18
C SER A 137 -0.36 -10.61 -12.42
N ALA A 138 -1.68 -10.59 -12.22
CA ALA A 138 -2.64 -10.23 -13.26
C ALA A 138 -2.53 -8.76 -13.70
N GLY A 139 -1.90 -7.88 -12.93
CA GLY A 139 -1.68 -6.48 -13.31
C GLY A 139 -0.35 -6.20 -13.99
N ASN A 140 0.51 -7.20 -14.22
CA ASN A 140 1.73 -7.01 -15.02
C ASN A 140 1.47 -7.28 -16.53
N PRO A 141 1.66 -6.31 -17.44
CA PRO A 141 1.53 -6.52 -18.88
C PRO A 141 2.49 -7.58 -19.46
N GLU A 142 3.67 -7.76 -18.85
CA GLU A 142 4.64 -8.77 -19.28
C GLU A 142 4.15 -10.18 -18.95
N VAL A 143 3.42 -10.36 -17.83
CA VAL A 143 2.73 -11.62 -17.50
C VAL A 143 1.60 -11.90 -18.49
N HIS A 144 0.84 -10.89 -18.91
CA HIS A 144 -0.16 -11.05 -19.99
C HIS A 144 0.53 -11.53 -21.27
N GLN A 145 1.63 -10.89 -21.66
CA GLN A 145 2.35 -11.23 -22.89
C GLN A 145 2.96 -12.64 -22.83
N TYR A 146 3.60 -13.00 -21.72
CA TYR A 146 4.11 -14.35 -21.45
C TYR A 146 3.03 -15.43 -21.55
N LEU A 147 1.84 -15.18 -20.98
CA LEU A 147 0.71 -16.11 -21.08
C LEU A 147 0.15 -16.19 -22.51
N ILE A 148 0.06 -15.06 -23.22
CA ILE A 148 -0.37 -15.00 -24.62
C ILE A 148 0.58 -15.79 -25.52
N ASP A 149 1.90 -15.64 -25.34
CA ASP A 149 2.90 -16.31 -26.16
C ASP A 149 3.08 -17.78 -25.79
N PHE A 150 2.91 -18.15 -24.51
CA PHE A 150 2.69 -19.55 -24.11
C PHE A 150 1.49 -20.15 -24.86
N LEU A 151 0.35 -19.47 -24.91
CA LEU A 151 -0.85 -19.98 -25.61
C LEU A 151 -0.63 -20.11 -27.12
N LYS A 152 0.02 -19.14 -27.78
CA LYS A 152 0.37 -19.25 -29.21
C LYS A 152 1.24 -20.46 -29.48
N ASN A 153 2.32 -20.64 -28.71
CA ASN A 153 3.28 -21.73 -28.90
C ASN A 153 2.67 -23.09 -28.54
N PHE A 154 1.84 -23.15 -27.49
CA PHE A 154 1.19 -24.39 -27.07
C PHE A 154 0.10 -24.83 -28.07
N LEU A 155 -0.72 -23.91 -28.57
CA LEU A 155 -1.81 -24.22 -29.50
C LEU A 155 -1.36 -24.37 -30.97
N SER A 156 -0.16 -23.88 -31.33
CA SER A 156 0.45 -24.22 -32.62
C SER A 156 0.99 -25.66 -32.65
N LEU A 157 1.46 -26.17 -31.50
CA LEU A 157 1.95 -27.55 -31.34
C LEU A 157 0.81 -28.56 -31.09
N TYR A 158 -0.19 -28.22 -30.25
CA TYR A 158 -1.18 -29.18 -29.75
C TYR A 158 -2.63 -28.84 -30.15
N LYS A 159 -3.21 -29.68 -31.02
CA LYS A 159 -4.60 -29.55 -31.50
C LYS A 159 -5.61 -30.14 -30.50
N ILE A 160 -5.83 -29.41 -29.41
CA ILE A 160 -6.78 -29.74 -28.32
C ILE A 160 -8.21 -29.28 -28.64
N ASN A 161 -9.21 -29.80 -27.91
CA ASN A 161 -10.62 -29.41 -28.05
C ASN A 161 -11.00 -28.19 -27.19
N GLY A 162 -10.23 -27.89 -26.15
CA GLY A 162 -10.51 -26.77 -25.27
C GLY A 162 -9.38 -26.51 -24.27
N ILE A 163 -9.42 -25.34 -23.65
CA ILE A 163 -8.47 -24.94 -22.61
C ILE A 163 -9.24 -24.41 -21.39
N ILE A 164 -8.75 -24.74 -20.19
CA ILE A 164 -9.36 -24.34 -18.93
C ILE A 164 -8.33 -23.52 -18.15
N PHE A 165 -8.69 -22.28 -17.83
CA PHE A 165 -7.89 -21.44 -16.97
C PHE A 165 -8.24 -21.70 -15.50
N ASN A 166 -7.28 -22.28 -14.77
CA ASN A 166 -7.32 -22.40 -13.31
C ASN A 166 -6.45 -21.31 -12.68
N ASN A 167 -6.63 -21.03 -11.38
CA ASN A 167 -5.85 -20.06 -10.62
C ASN A 167 -5.77 -18.69 -11.34
N ILE A 168 -6.92 -18.16 -11.75
CA ILE A 168 -7.10 -16.74 -12.13
C ILE A 168 -7.77 -16.03 -10.96
N SER A 169 -6.94 -15.66 -9.99
CA SER A 169 -7.27 -14.79 -8.86
C SER A 169 -5.96 -14.16 -8.38
N TYR A 170 -6.05 -13.10 -7.57
CA TYR A 170 -4.94 -12.73 -6.69
C TYR A 170 -4.83 -13.76 -5.54
N PRO A 171 -3.65 -13.87 -4.88
CA PRO A 171 -3.46 -14.83 -3.77
C PRO A 171 -4.24 -14.45 -2.50
N ASP A 172 -4.41 -13.16 -2.24
CA ASP A 172 -5.17 -12.61 -1.10
C ASP A 172 -5.92 -11.32 -1.50
N LYS A 173 -7.03 -11.09 -0.79
CA LYS A 173 -7.97 -9.98 -0.89
C LYS A 173 -7.39 -8.63 -0.44
N ASN A 174 -6.50 -8.64 0.55
CA ASN A 174 -5.94 -7.41 1.14
C ASN A 174 -4.50 -7.15 0.70
N THR A 175 -3.70 -8.20 0.50
CA THR A 175 -2.23 -8.13 0.50
C THR A 175 -1.58 -8.61 -0.81
N SER A 176 -2.25 -8.45 -1.95
CA SER A 176 -1.66 -8.70 -3.27
C SER A 176 -0.73 -7.55 -3.71
N TYR A 177 0.42 -7.46 -3.05
CA TYR A 177 1.49 -6.49 -3.31
C TYR A 177 2.32 -6.90 -4.54
N ASP A 178 1.75 -6.70 -5.72
CA ASP A 178 2.55 -6.52 -6.93
C ASP A 178 2.89 -5.04 -7.12
N GLU A 179 4.18 -4.72 -7.10
CA GLU A 179 4.70 -3.38 -7.35
C GLU A 179 4.34 -2.86 -8.75
N ILE A 180 4.18 -3.73 -9.76
CA ILE A 180 3.77 -3.34 -11.12
C ILE A 180 2.28 -3.04 -11.17
N SER A 181 1.44 -3.75 -10.41
CA SER A 181 -0.01 -3.48 -10.28
C SER A 181 -0.24 -2.20 -9.51
N LEU A 182 0.44 -2.00 -8.38
CA LEU A 182 0.37 -0.74 -7.62
C LEU A 182 0.92 0.42 -8.47
N TYR A 183 2.05 0.23 -9.16
CA TYR A 183 2.57 1.22 -10.11
C TYR A 183 1.54 1.52 -11.21
N ARG A 184 0.95 0.53 -11.87
CA ARG A 184 -0.05 0.74 -12.95
C ARG A 184 -1.37 1.30 -12.45
N PHE A 185 -1.82 0.90 -11.26
CA PHE A 185 -2.99 1.43 -10.58
C PHE A 185 -2.86 2.93 -10.34
N TYR A 186 -1.72 3.33 -9.78
CA TYR A 186 -1.44 4.71 -9.47
C TYR A 186 -1.05 5.51 -10.72
N THR A 187 -0.32 4.94 -11.69
CA THR A 187 0.04 5.62 -12.95
C THR A 187 -1.10 5.57 -13.99
N ARG A 188 -0.83 5.94 -15.26
CA ARG A 188 -1.84 5.98 -16.34
C ARG A 188 -2.44 4.62 -16.71
N GLY A 189 -2.00 3.54 -16.05
CA GLY A 189 -2.38 2.15 -16.30
C GLY A 189 -3.75 1.76 -15.76
N ASN A 190 -4.40 2.60 -14.93
CA ASN A 190 -5.80 2.54 -14.51
C ASN A 190 -6.64 3.50 -15.37
N PRO A 191 -7.32 3.03 -16.44
CA PRO A 191 -7.92 3.95 -17.42
C PRO A 191 -9.22 4.60 -16.95
N HIS A 192 -9.87 4.03 -15.94
CA HIS A 192 -11.25 4.38 -15.57
C HIS A 192 -11.35 4.99 -14.17
N LEU A 193 -10.20 5.36 -13.59
CA LEU A 193 -10.07 5.92 -12.24
C LEU A 193 -10.81 5.08 -11.17
N LEU A 194 -10.74 3.76 -11.34
CA LEU A 194 -11.27 2.76 -10.41
C LEU A 194 -10.53 2.88 -9.06
N ASP A 195 -11.12 2.39 -7.97
CA ASP A 195 -10.38 2.09 -6.75
C ASP A 195 -9.45 0.87 -6.95
N TYR A 196 -8.63 0.51 -5.96
CA TYR A 196 -7.63 -0.56 -6.15
C TYR A 196 -8.27 -1.93 -6.33
N PHE A 197 -9.35 -2.22 -5.61
CA PHE A 197 -10.07 -3.49 -5.72
C PHE A 197 -10.73 -3.62 -7.09
N ASP A 198 -11.44 -2.57 -7.53
CA ASP A 198 -12.08 -2.56 -8.85
C ASP A 198 -11.05 -2.54 -9.99
N PHE A 199 -9.89 -1.90 -9.79
CA PHE A 199 -8.76 -1.97 -10.72
C PHE A 199 -8.16 -3.38 -10.83
N GLN A 200 -7.94 -4.07 -9.69
CA GLN A 200 -7.42 -5.43 -9.65
C GLN A 200 -8.36 -6.40 -10.37
N LYS A 201 -9.66 -6.31 -10.08
CA LYS A 201 -10.74 -6.97 -10.83
C LYS A 201 -10.67 -6.66 -12.33
N GLU A 202 -10.50 -5.39 -12.71
CA GLU A 202 -10.35 -4.99 -14.12
C GLU A 202 -9.06 -5.53 -14.77
N GLN A 203 -7.98 -5.78 -14.02
CA GLN A 203 -6.80 -6.44 -14.57
C GLN A 203 -7.05 -7.92 -14.88
N LEU A 204 -7.88 -8.60 -14.07
CA LEU A 204 -8.34 -9.97 -14.37
C LEU A 204 -9.36 -9.98 -15.52
N ASN A 205 -10.25 -8.98 -15.62
CA ASN A 205 -11.12 -8.77 -16.78
C ASN A 205 -10.31 -8.62 -18.09
N LEU A 206 -9.28 -7.79 -18.05
CA LEU A 206 -8.37 -7.54 -19.17
C LEU A 206 -7.53 -8.79 -19.51
N LEU A 207 -7.12 -9.58 -18.49
CA LEU A 207 -6.42 -10.84 -18.71
C LEU A 207 -7.34 -11.87 -19.39
N ILE A 208 -8.52 -12.13 -18.81
CA ILE A 208 -9.50 -13.10 -19.34
C ILE A 208 -9.89 -12.78 -20.78
N SER A 209 -10.25 -11.52 -21.06
CA SER A 209 -10.60 -11.09 -22.42
C SER A 209 -9.44 -11.27 -23.41
N ARG A 210 -8.19 -10.94 -23.02
CA ARG A 210 -7.00 -11.16 -23.86
C ARG A 210 -6.69 -12.64 -24.11
N LEU A 211 -6.76 -13.48 -23.08
CA LEU A 211 -6.51 -14.92 -23.23
C LEU A 211 -7.60 -15.59 -24.09
N TYR A 212 -8.87 -15.26 -23.86
CA TYR A 212 -9.99 -15.72 -24.70
C TYR A 212 -9.82 -15.31 -26.16
N CYS A 213 -9.59 -14.02 -26.43
CA CYS A 213 -9.35 -13.52 -27.79
C CYS A 213 -8.11 -14.15 -28.44
N THR A 214 -7.06 -14.47 -27.67
CA THR A 214 -5.88 -15.17 -28.18
C THR A 214 -6.22 -16.60 -28.60
N VAL A 215 -6.90 -17.38 -27.76
CA VAL A 215 -7.32 -18.74 -28.12
C VAL A 215 -8.22 -18.72 -29.36
N LYS A 216 -9.23 -17.84 -29.38
CA LYS A 216 -10.19 -17.72 -30.49
C LYS A 216 -9.59 -17.16 -31.78
N SER A 217 -8.48 -16.41 -31.72
CA SER A 217 -7.77 -15.95 -32.92
C SER A 217 -6.89 -17.05 -33.54
N ILE A 218 -6.36 -17.96 -32.72
CA ILE A 218 -5.61 -19.14 -33.17
C ILE A 218 -6.56 -20.21 -33.73
N ASN A 219 -7.62 -20.53 -32.98
CA ASN A 219 -8.69 -21.42 -33.43
C ASN A 219 -10.02 -21.13 -32.69
N LYS A 220 -11.05 -20.76 -33.45
CA LYS A 220 -12.38 -20.41 -32.93
C LYS A 220 -13.10 -21.58 -32.25
N ASP A 221 -12.81 -22.81 -32.69
CA ASP A 221 -13.48 -24.03 -32.27
C ASP A 221 -12.98 -24.57 -30.92
N ILE A 222 -11.82 -24.08 -30.44
CA ILE A 222 -11.27 -24.44 -29.12
C ILE A 222 -12.13 -23.79 -28.05
N LEU A 223 -12.76 -24.60 -27.19
CA LEU A 223 -13.63 -24.13 -26.12
C LEU A 223 -12.82 -23.57 -24.95
N VAL A 224 -13.13 -22.35 -24.51
CA VAL A 224 -12.45 -21.67 -23.39
C VAL A 224 -13.29 -21.76 -22.13
N GLY A 225 -12.77 -22.50 -21.15
CA GLY A 225 -13.33 -22.63 -19.81
C GLY A 225 -12.52 -21.87 -18.76
N ILE A 226 -13.14 -21.64 -17.61
CA ILE A 226 -12.48 -21.13 -16.40
C ILE A 226 -12.94 -21.92 -15.17
N LEU A 227 -12.05 -22.18 -14.22
CA LEU A 227 -12.41 -22.75 -12.91
C LEU A 227 -12.56 -21.63 -11.88
N THR A 228 -13.75 -21.51 -11.27
CA THR A 228 -13.99 -20.50 -10.23
C THR A 228 -13.44 -20.93 -8.87
N LYS A 229 -12.96 -19.95 -8.12
CA LYS A 229 -12.54 -20.11 -6.72
C LYS A 229 -13.50 -19.31 -5.84
N ASN A 230 -14.14 -20.01 -4.91
CA ASN A 230 -15.30 -19.53 -4.18
C ASN A 230 -15.41 -20.42 -2.91
N GLU A 231 -15.50 -19.86 -1.70
CA GLU A 231 -15.04 -20.62 -0.50
C GLU A 231 -15.88 -20.57 0.82
N TYR A 232 -16.99 -19.82 0.91
CA TYR A 232 -17.68 -19.49 2.20
C TYR A 232 -19.13 -20.09 2.36
N LYS A 233 -20.19 -19.38 2.84
CA LYS A 233 -21.49 -19.96 3.33
C LYS A 233 -22.88 -19.47 2.80
N ASN A 234 -23.04 -18.33 2.11
CA ASN A 234 -24.23 -18.02 1.25
C ASN A 234 -23.88 -17.81 -0.26
N PRO A 235 -24.45 -18.56 -1.23
CA PRO A 235 -23.92 -18.65 -2.60
C PRO A 235 -24.74 -17.92 -3.66
N SER A 236 -25.79 -17.22 -3.23
CA SER A 236 -26.87 -16.68 -4.08
C SER A 236 -26.52 -15.41 -4.88
N ASP A 237 -25.28 -14.93 -4.80
CA ASP A 237 -24.86 -13.64 -5.38
C ASP A 237 -23.48 -13.63 -6.08
N LEU A 238 -22.72 -14.74 -6.06
CA LEU A 238 -21.30 -14.82 -6.47
C LEU A 238 -20.34 -13.87 -5.71
N SER A 239 -20.71 -13.37 -4.54
CA SER A 239 -19.94 -12.40 -3.76
C SER A 239 -18.50 -12.84 -3.47
N GLY A 240 -18.25 -14.12 -3.13
CA GLY A 240 -16.89 -14.61 -2.87
C GLY A 240 -16.01 -14.73 -4.12
N CYS A 241 -16.60 -15.05 -5.28
CA CYS A 241 -15.89 -14.95 -6.56
C CYS A 241 -15.42 -13.51 -6.78
N TYR A 242 -16.34 -12.56 -6.65
CA TYR A 242 -16.13 -11.15 -6.96
C TYR A 242 -15.23 -10.43 -5.92
N TYR A 243 -15.55 -10.51 -4.63
CA TYR A 243 -14.93 -9.72 -3.56
C TYR A 243 -13.75 -10.38 -2.83
N GLU A 244 -13.50 -11.69 -2.99
CA GLU A 244 -12.34 -12.36 -2.38
C GLU A 244 -11.34 -12.81 -3.43
N ASN A 245 -11.83 -13.29 -4.58
CA ASN A 245 -11.01 -13.86 -5.65
C ASN A 245 -10.89 -12.92 -6.86
N PHE A 246 -11.51 -11.73 -6.81
CA PHE A 246 -11.53 -10.69 -7.86
C PHE A 246 -12.08 -11.16 -9.22
N GLN A 247 -12.87 -12.24 -9.21
CA GLN A 247 -13.45 -12.88 -10.39
C GLN A 247 -14.83 -12.30 -10.71
N ASP A 248 -14.93 -11.37 -11.66
CA ASP A 248 -16.23 -10.91 -12.20
C ASP A 248 -16.78 -11.90 -13.24
N ILE A 249 -17.11 -13.10 -12.76
CA ILE A 249 -17.69 -14.20 -13.55
C ILE A 249 -18.95 -13.72 -14.31
N LYS A 250 -19.74 -12.82 -13.71
CA LYS A 250 -20.97 -12.28 -14.29
C LYS A 250 -20.68 -11.38 -15.50
N LEU A 251 -19.66 -10.54 -15.43
CA LEU A 251 -19.16 -9.77 -16.57
C LEU A 251 -18.53 -10.67 -17.64
N TRP A 252 -17.69 -11.63 -17.26
CA TRP A 252 -17.01 -12.55 -18.20
C TRP A 252 -18.01 -13.38 -19.00
N TYR A 253 -19.07 -13.87 -18.33
CA TYR A 253 -20.24 -14.44 -18.98
C TYR A 253 -20.95 -13.44 -19.91
N LYS A 254 -21.36 -12.27 -19.39
CA LYS A 254 -22.17 -11.27 -20.12
C LYS A 254 -21.45 -10.69 -21.35
N LYS A 255 -20.12 -10.67 -21.34
CA LYS A 255 -19.27 -10.23 -22.46
C LYS A 255 -18.86 -11.36 -23.42
N ASN A 256 -19.22 -12.62 -23.12
CA ASN A 256 -18.75 -13.82 -23.83
C ASN A 256 -17.20 -13.91 -23.90
N TRP A 257 -16.52 -13.64 -22.78
CA TRP A 257 -15.07 -13.87 -22.65
C TRP A 257 -14.74 -15.26 -22.08
N VAL A 258 -15.75 -16.12 -21.94
CA VAL A 258 -15.66 -17.56 -21.67
C VAL A 258 -16.81 -18.28 -22.37
N ASP A 259 -16.55 -19.48 -22.86
CA ASP A 259 -17.58 -20.34 -23.46
C ASP A 259 -18.35 -21.11 -22.37
N PHE A 260 -17.67 -21.46 -21.28
CA PHE A 260 -18.26 -22.12 -20.11
C PHE A 260 -17.48 -21.82 -18.83
N ILE A 261 -18.11 -22.07 -17.67
CA ILE A 261 -17.58 -21.77 -16.35
C ILE A 261 -17.70 -23.04 -15.50
N ILE A 262 -16.56 -23.56 -15.04
CA ILE A 262 -16.51 -24.67 -14.09
C ILE A 262 -16.61 -24.08 -12.68
N VAL A 263 -17.59 -24.55 -11.92
CA VAL A 263 -17.89 -24.05 -10.58
C VAL A 263 -17.50 -25.09 -9.54
N THR A 264 -16.58 -24.72 -8.64
CA THR A 264 -16.21 -25.53 -7.46
C THR A 264 -17.26 -25.37 -6.36
N LEU A 265 -17.44 -26.39 -5.53
CA LEU A 265 -18.52 -26.46 -4.55
C LEU A 265 -18.03 -27.12 -3.21
N LYS A 266 -18.23 -26.49 -2.00
CA LYS A 266 -18.08 -27.06 -0.60
C LYS A 266 -19.31 -27.61 0.25
N SER A 267 -20.48 -26.95 0.45
CA SER A 267 -21.70 -27.25 1.29
C SER A 267 -23.11 -26.89 0.67
N PHE A 268 -24.16 -27.75 0.73
CA PHE A 268 -25.05 -28.24 -0.39
C PHE A 268 -25.61 -27.39 -1.58
N ASP A 269 -26.93 -27.10 -1.59
CA ASP A 269 -27.91 -27.14 -2.73
C ASP A 269 -27.75 -26.15 -3.91
N ASP A 270 -26.62 -25.46 -3.98
CA ASP A 270 -26.43 -24.19 -4.68
C ASP A 270 -26.44 -24.27 -6.19
N VAL A 271 -26.54 -25.45 -6.77
CA VAL A 271 -26.82 -25.60 -8.20
C VAL A 271 -28.01 -24.69 -8.58
N ARG A 272 -29.00 -24.54 -7.68
CA ARG A 272 -30.10 -23.58 -7.80
C ARG A 272 -29.68 -22.10 -7.75
N ASN A 273 -28.65 -21.76 -6.98
CA ASN A 273 -28.13 -20.40 -6.78
C ASN A 273 -27.23 -19.92 -7.93
N PHE A 274 -26.34 -20.76 -8.47
CA PHE A 274 -25.56 -20.38 -9.66
C PHE A 274 -26.47 -20.17 -10.89
N ASN A 275 -27.54 -20.97 -10.99
CA ASN A 275 -28.52 -20.95 -12.07
C ASN A 275 -29.38 -19.66 -12.15
N SER A 276 -29.37 -18.79 -11.14
CA SER A 276 -30.09 -17.50 -11.19
C SER A 276 -29.22 -16.35 -11.73
N ILE A 277 -27.90 -16.52 -11.78
CA ILE A 277 -26.93 -15.48 -12.16
C ILE A 277 -26.30 -15.76 -13.53
N ILE A 278 -26.04 -17.03 -13.82
CA ILE A 278 -25.48 -17.53 -15.07
C ILE A 278 -26.48 -18.56 -15.61
N PRO A 279 -26.78 -18.60 -16.92
CA PRO A 279 -27.57 -19.67 -17.47
C PRO A 279 -26.92 -21.03 -17.17
N LYS A 280 -27.72 -21.95 -16.62
CA LYS A 280 -27.47 -23.42 -16.58
C LYS A 280 -26.60 -23.89 -17.75
N ASN A 281 -27.02 -23.43 -18.92
CA ASN A 281 -26.46 -23.62 -20.26
C ASN A 281 -24.95 -23.33 -20.45
N LYS A 282 -24.27 -22.62 -19.54
CA LYS A 282 -22.81 -22.42 -19.56
C LYS A 282 -22.09 -22.89 -18.28
N ILE A 283 -22.81 -23.47 -17.32
CA ILE A 283 -22.24 -23.97 -16.06
C ILE A 283 -21.76 -25.41 -16.24
N VAL A 284 -20.55 -25.69 -15.78
CA VAL A 284 -20.02 -27.03 -15.56
C VAL A 284 -19.72 -27.16 -14.07
N ILE A 285 -19.95 -28.33 -13.46
CA ILE A 285 -19.81 -28.51 -12.01
C ILE A 285 -18.54 -29.28 -11.66
N LEU A 286 -17.74 -28.78 -10.73
CA LEU A 286 -16.66 -29.50 -10.04
C LEU A 286 -17.00 -29.67 -8.55
N PRO A 287 -16.93 -30.88 -7.99
CA PRO A 287 -17.28 -31.12 -6.60
C PRO A 287 -16.11 -31.17 -5.61
N THR A 288 -16.44 -31.03 -4.32
CA THR A 288 -15.64 -31.53 -3.20
C THR A 288 -16.45 -32.33 -2.16
N PHE A 289 -17.59 -32.93 -2.54
CA PHE A 289 -18.51 -33.64 -1.61
C PHE A 289 -18.97 -35.04 -2.15
N LYS A 290 -20.12 -35.64 -1.78
CA LYS A 290 -20.55 -37.00 -2.26
C LYS A 290 -21.98 -37.07 -2.85
N ILE A 291 -22.11 -37.57 -4.09
CA ILE A 291 -23.32 -37.70 -4.92
C ILE A 291 -23.76 -39.16 -4.99
N THR A 292 -25.06 -39.36 -5.15
CA THR A 292 -25.64 -40.59 -5.70
C THR A 292 -25.76 -40.45 -7.22
N GLN A 293 -25.69 -41.54 -7.99
CA GLN A 293 -25.93 -41.48 -9.44
C GLN A 293 -27.26 -40.79 -9.77
N THR A 294 -28.27 -40.93 -8.90
CA THR A 294 -29.54 -40.19 -8.94
C THR A 294 -29.34 -38.66 -8.98
N LYS A 295 -28.59 -38.09 -8.02
CA LYS A 295 -28.31 -36.65 -8.00
C LYS A 295 -27.50 -36.22 -9.24
N LEU A 296 -26.62 -37.07 -9.80
CA LEU A 296 -25.87 -36.77 -11.03
C LEU A 296 -26.77 -36.79 -12.27
N ASN A 297 -27.67 -37.78 -12.39
CA ASN A 297 -28.69 -37.85 -13.43
C ASN A 297 -29.62 -36.63 -13.38
N ASN A 298 -29.97 -36.15 -12.17
CA ASN A 298 -30.74 -34.91 -12.00
C ASN A 298 -29.98 -33.70 -12.57
N LEU A 299 -28.64 -33.62 -12.47
CA LEU A 299 -27.87 -32.52 -13.08
C LEU A 299 -27.98 -32.52 -14.61
N ILE A 300 -27.94 -33.70 -15.25
CA ILE A 300 -28.15 -33.86 -16.70
C ILE A 300 -29.51 -33.28 -17.12
N GLN A 301 -30.55 -33.43 -16.29
CA GLN A 301 -31.89 -32.89 -16.53
C GLN A 301 -32.03 -31.37 -16.28
N THR A 302 -31.02 -30.68 -15.73
CA THR A 302 -31.13 -29.25 -15.34
C THR A 302 -30.66 -28.23 -16.39
N ASN A 303 -30.44 -28.62 -17.66
CA ASN A 303 -29.79 -27.82 -18.71
C ASN A 303 -28.36 -27.38 -18.36
N ILE A 304 -27.67 -28.09 -17.47
CA ILE A 304 -26.30 -27.78 -17.07
C ILE A 304 -25.32 -28.38 -18.08
N LEU A 305 -24.29 -27.62 -18.46
CA LEU A 305 -23.37 -28.01 -19.54
C LEU A 305 -22.47 -29.19 -19.18
N GLY A 306 -22.27 -29.53 -17.89
CA GLY A 306 -21.55 -30.75 -17.54
C GLY A 306 -21.15 -30.94 -16.07
N CYS A 307 -20.38 -32.00 -15.83
CA CYS A 307 -19.77 -32.37 -14.56
C CYS A 307 -18.32 -32.83 -14.75
N VAL A 308 -17.45 -32.47 -13.80
CA VAL A 308 -16.02 -32.77 -13.76
C VAL A 308 -15.73 -33.59 -12.50
N LEU A 309 -14.84 -34.59 -12.57
CA LEU A 309 -14.37 -35.37 -11.42
C LEU A 309 -12.84 -35.45 -11.33
N THR A 310 -12.32 -35.68 -10.13
CA THR A 310 -10.89 -35.85 -9.81
C THR A 310 -10.47 -37.32 -9.85
N TYR A 311 -9.43 -37.63 -10.65
CA TYR A 311 -8.82 -38.96 -10.66
C TYR A 311 -7.60 -39.01 -9.70
N PRO A 312 -7.35 -40.11 -8.96
CA PRO A 312 -8.20 -41.27 -8.70
C PRO A 312 -8.75 -41.23 -7.26
N ASP A 313 -9.73 -40.37 -6.98
CA ASP A 313 -10.35 -40.32 -5.66
C ASP A 313 -11.11 -41.62 -5.36
N LYS A 314 -10.55 -42.45 -4.45
CA LYS A 314 -11.15 -43.76 -4.09
C LYS A 314 -12.50 -43.67 -3.37
N ASN A 315 -13.02 -42.48 -3.07
CA ASN A 315 -14.25 -42.26 -2.29
C ASN A 315 -15.21 -41.14 -2.79
N THR A 316 -14.79 -40.28 -3.74
CA THR A 316 -15.40 -38.95 -4.01
C THR A 316 -16.51 -38.93 -5.06
N TYR A 317 -17.45 -37.99 -4.88
CA TYR A 317 -18.53 -37.64 -5.80
C TYR A 317 -18.89 -36.11 -5.65
N PHE A 318 -20.13 -35.62 -5.36
CA PHE A 318 -20.53 -34.17 -5.44
C PHE A 318 -21.51 -33.55 -4.37
N THR A 319 -21.28 -32.22 -4.04
CA THR A 319 -21.95 -30.02 -2.21
C THR A 319 -21.41 -28.37 -2.22
N SER A 320 -22.02 -27.08 -2.00
CA SER A 320 -21.48 -25.52 -2.15
C SER A 320 -21.21 -24.15 -1.12
N LEU A 321 -21.45 -22.72 -1.25
CA LEU A 321 -20.58 -21.39 -0.90
C LEU A 321 -21.12 -19.85 -0.27
N PRO A 322 -20.65 -18.44 -0.35
CA PRO A 322 -20.15 -17.06 0.51
C PRO A 322 -20.66 -15.72 1.52
N SER A 323 -20.05 -14.39 1.73
CA SER A 323 -20.18 -13.16 2.87
C SER A 323 -19.65 -11.49 2.90
N PHE A 324 -19.65 -10.46 3.98
CA PHE A 324 -18.91 -8.98 4.31
C PHE A 324 -19.13 -7.65 5.45
N PRO A 325 -18.94 -6.16 5.42
CA PRO A 325 -18.28 -4.96 6.38
C PRO A 325 -18.80 -3.42 7.08
N LYS A 326 -18.02 -2.28 7.63
CA LYS A 326 -18.27 -0.93 8.64
C LYS A 326 -17.63 0.68 8.68
N PHE A 327 -17.75 1.70 9.75
CA PHE A 327 -17.34 3.29 10.00
C PHE A 327 -17.20 4.19 11.49
N GLU A 328 -16.82 5.59 11.73
CA GLU A 328 -16.55 6.55 13.07
C GLU A 328 -16.36 8.28 13.22
N SER A 329 -16.28 9.16 14.39
CA SER A 329 -15.62 10.66 14.77
C SER A 329 -16.09 11.97 15.82
N ASN A 330 -15.26 13.02 16.43
CA ASN A 330 -15.41 14.62 16.90
C ASN A 330 -15.10 15.52 18.36
N TYR A 331 -14.72 16.94 18.57
CA TYR A 331 -14.41 17.92 19.89
C TYR A 331 -14.27 19.66 20.03
N LYS A 332 -14.45 20.54 21.19
CA LYS A 332 -14.33 22.16 21.58
C LYS A 332 -14.46 22.83 23.14
N ILE A 333 -13.62 23.75 23.76
CA ILE A 333 -13.49 24.48 25.17
C ILE A 333 -14.60 24.77 26.36
N ILE A 334 -14.30 24.84 27.76
CA ILE A 334 -14.95 25.47 29.06
C ILE A 334 -14.06 25.49 30.44
N SER A 335 -14.37 26.14 31.63
CA SER A 335 -13.64 26.02 32.99
C SER A 335 -14.38 26.19 34.40
N GLY A 336 -13.73 25.88 35.56
CA GLY A 336 -14.23 26.10 36.98
C GLY A 336 -13.34 25.57 38.16
N LYS A 337 -13.85 25.45 39.44
CA LYS A 337 -13.13 24.92 40.64
C LYS A 337 -14.01 24.12 41.65
N ILE A 338 -13.43 23.14 42.39
CA ILE A 338 -14.08 22.23 43.37
C ILE A 338 -13.32 22.19 44.73
N ILE A 339 -14.06 22.12 45.84
CA ILE A 339 -13.55 21.98 47.23
C ILE A 339 -14.40 21.00 48.07
N ASP A 340 -13.94 20.61 49.26
CA ASP A 340 -14.70 19.83 50.25
C ASP A 340 -15.47 20.70 51.27
N ASP A 341 -16.26 20.08 52.15
CA ASP A 341 -17.02 20.76 53.23
C ASP A 341 -16.13 21.62 54.16
N ASN A 342 -14.83 21.31 54.25
CA ASN A 342 -13.86 22.04 55.07
C ASN A 342 -13.11 23.12 54.25
N SER A 343 -13.57 23.41 53.03
CA SER A 343 -12.98 24.33 52.05
C SER A 343 -11.59 23.95 51.53
N PHE A 344 -11.15 22.69 51.66
CA PHE A 344 -9.91 22.21 51.04
C PHE A 344 -10.14 21.82 49.58
N PRO A 345 -9.20 22.13 48.66
CA PRO A 345 -9.30 21.73 47.27
C PRO A 345 -9.19 20.21 47.09
N LEU A 346 -10.08 19.64 46.27
CA LEU A 346 -10.11 18.22 45.96
C LEU A 346 -9.40 17.93 44.61
N GLU A 347 -8.30 17.17 44.66
CA GLU A 347 -7.64 16.57 43.48
C GLU A 347 -8.42 15.34 42.96
N ASP A 348 -8.27 14.99 41.69
CA ASP A 348 -8.87 13.78 41.08
C ASP A 348 -10.42 13.70 41.16
N VAL A 349 -11.13 14.83 41.27
CA VAL A 349 -12.60 14.88 41.10
C VAL A 349 -12.92 14.70 39.63
N TRP A 350 -13.84 13.79 39.29
CA TRP A 350 -14.21 13.55 37.89
C TRP A 350 -15.31 14.52 37.49
N LEU A 351 -15.09 15.26 36.42
CA LEU A 351 -16.11 16.17 35.90
C LEU A 351 -16.41 15.82 34.45
N THR A 352 -17.70 15.64 34.19
CA THR A 352 -18.25 15.25 32.90
C THR A 352 -19.17 16.37 32.44
N LEU A 353 -18.82 16.99 31.31
CA LEU A 353 -19.60 18.06 30.72
C LEU A 353 -20.63 17.46 29.75
N LEU A 354 -21.90 17.78 29.98
CA LEU A 354 -23.03 17.36 29.19
C LEU A 354 -23.60 18.56 28.41
N ASP A 355 -24.15 18.35 27.21
CA ASP A 355 -25.03 19.34 26.56
C ASP A 355 -26.47 19.29 27.10
N LYS A 356 -27.33 20.18 26.60
CA LYS A 356 -28.74 20.30 26.99
C LYS A 356 -29.62 19.07 26.71
N THR A 357 -29.11 18.05 26.03
CA THR A 357 -29.77 16.74 25.89
C THR A 357 -29.27 15.72 26.93
N ASN A 358 -28.49 16.18 27.92
CA ASN A 358 -27.72 15.41 28.88
C ASN A 358 -26.70 14.44 28.24
N LYS A 359 -26.31 14.70 26.99
CA LYS A 359 -25.28 13.93 26.28
C LYS A 359 -23.89 14.40 26.69
N GLU A 360 -23.01 13.47 27.08
CA GLU A 360 -21.60 13.79 27.32
C GLU A 360 -20.91 14.33 26.06
N ILE A 361 -20.19 15.43 26.24
CA ILE A 361 -19.45 16.12 25.19
C ILE A 361 -17.98 16.39 25.57
N GLY A 362 -17.61 16.25 26.84
CA GLY A 362 -16.23 16.36 27.32
C GLY A 362 -16.06 15.83 28.75
N PHE A 363 -14.83 15.45 29.11
CA PHE A 363 -14.46 14.93 30.43
C PHE A 363 -13.15 15.59 30.90
N THR A 364 -13.01 15.83 32.20
CA THR A 364 -11.77 16.36 32.80
C THR A 364 -11.63 15.95 34.28
N LEU A 365 -10.49 16.27 34.88
CA LEU A 365 -10.22 16.10 36.32
C LEU A 365 -9.87 17.45 36.95
N THR A 366 -10.04 17.58 38.26
CA THR A 366 -9.47 18.70 39.01
C THR A 366 -7.95 18.61 39.17
N THR A 367 -7.29 19.77 39.20
CA THR A 367 -5.89 19.92 39.63
C THR A 367 -5.75 19.70 41.15
N LYS A 368 -4.50 19.69 41.64
CA LYS A 368 -4.15 19.77 43.07
C LYS A 368 -4.78 20.95 43.82
N ASN A 369 -5.20 21.98 43.10
CA ASN A 369 -5.85 23.17 43.66
C ASN A 369 -7.38 23.14 43.46
N GLY A 370 -7.95 22.01 42.99
CA GLY A 370 -9.37 21.86 42.73
C GLY A 370 -9.86 22.45 41.41
N GLU A 371 -8.98 22.98 40.55
CA GLU A 371 -9.34 23.74 39.35
C GLU A 371 -9.56 22.81 38.14
N PHE A 372 -10.45 23.15 37.20
CA PHE A 372 -10.78 22.29 36.04
C PHE A 372 -11.08 23.05 34.73
N TYR A 373 -10.86 22.38 33.60
CA TYR A 373 -11.00 22.92 32.23
C TYR A 373 -11.43 21.83 31.22
N PHE A 374 -12.23 22.16 30.20
CA PHE A 374 -12.89 21.23 29.24
C PHE A 374 -12.69 21.60 27.77
N VAL A 375 -12.94 20.66 26.82
CA VAL A 375 -13.02 20.88 25.34
C VAL A 375 -13.97 19.87 24.57
N CYS A 376 -15.19 20.27 24.18
CA CYS A 376 -16.39 19.61 23.58
C CYS A 376 -17.16 20.24 22.31
N LEU A 377 -17.18 19.66 21.08
CA LEU A 377 -17.71 20.32 19.82
C LEU A 377 -19.24 20.31 19.73
N SER A 378 -19.92 21.07 20.59
CA SER A 378 -21.38 21.22 20.54
C SER A 378 -21.83 22.51 19.84
N THR A 379 -22.99 22.45 19.20
CA THR A 379 -23.79 23.61 18.78
C THR A 379 -24.73 24.10 19.89
N SER A 380 -24.77 23.42 21.04
CA SER A 380 -25.40 23.92 22.27
C SER A 380 -24.57 25.04 22.90
N ASN A 381 -25.27 25.93 23.60
CA ASN A 381 -24.71 26.92 24.54
C ASN A 381 -25.14 26.63 26.00
N GLU A 382 -26.07 25.69 26.21
CA GLU A 382 -26.52 25.23 27.51
C GLU A 382 -25.81 23.91 27.84
N PHE A 383 -25.28 23.80 29.06
CA PHE A 383 -24.49 22.66 29.51
C PHE A 383 -24.78 22.28 30.97
N THR A 384 -24.57 21.01 31.30
CA THR A 384 -24.63 20.51 32.68
C THR A 384 -23.31 19.89 33.05
N LEU A 385 -22.72 20.36 34.15
CA LEU A 385 -21.54 19.76 34.76
C LEU A 385 -22.01 18.65 35.70
N LYS A 386 -21.79 17.40 35.29
CA LYS A 386 -21.93 16.21 36.13
C LYS A 386 -20.62 15.98 36.86
N ILE A 387 -20.65 15.96 38.18
CA ILE A 387 -19.48 15.90 39.05
C ILE A 387 -19.56 14.58 39.83
N ASP A 388 -18.68 13.66 39.46
CA ASP A 388 -18.55 12.34 40.07
C ASP A 388 -17.31 12.32 40.96
N TYR A 389 -17.46 12.66 42.24
CA TYR A 389 -16.41 12.31 43.20
C TYR A 389 -16.63 10.86 43.67
N PRO A 390 -15.59 10.01 43.66
CA PRO A 390 -15.70 8.67 44.20
C PRO A 390 -16.26 8.68 45.64
N TRP A 391 -17.17 7.74 45.92
CA TRP A 391 -17.83 7.55 47.22
C TRP A 391 -18.90 8.60 47.61
N CYS A 392 -19.09 9.65 46.83
CA CYS A 392 -20.23 10.58 46.96
C CYS A 392 -21.34 10.23 45.94
N GLU A 393 -22.56 10.75 46.14
CA GLU A 393 -23.56 10.79 45.06
C GLU A 393 -23.15 11.79 43.98
N THR A 394 -23.51 11.52 42.73
CA THR A 394 -23.22 12.42 41.61
C THR A 394 -23.92 13.76 41.78
N ILE A 395 -23.14 14.85 41.85
CA ILE A 395 -23.66 16.22 41.87
C ILE A 395 -23.84 16.70 40.43
N PHE A 396 -24.92 17.41 40.14
CA PHE A 396 -25.15 18.05 38.84
C PHE A 396 -25.31 19.55 39.02
N SER A 397 -24.63 20.35 38.18
CA SER A 397 -24.75 21.81 38.14
C SER A 397 -24.97 22.26 36.70
N SER A 398 -26.15 22.82 36.40
CA SER A 398 -26.51 23.30 35.05
C SER A 398 -26.26 24.79 34.91
N PHE A 399 -25.70 25.20 33.76
CA PHE A 399 -25.24 26.56 33.50
C PHE A 399 -25.29 26.88 32.00
N VAL A 400 -25.32 28.17 31.67
CA VAL A 400 -25.38 28.64 30.28
C VAL A 400 -24.09 29.34 29.90
N VAL A 401 -23.44 28.82 28.86
CA VAL A 401 -22.17 29.29 28.31
C VAL A 401 -22.49 30.08 27.05
N LEU A 402 -22.72 31.37 27.26
CA LEU A 402 -23.06 32.31 26.20
C LEU A 402 -21.84 32.68 25.33
N ASN A 403 -20.62 32.39 25.80
CA ASN A 403 -19.34 32.82 25.24
C ASN A 403 -18.39 31.62 25.02
N THR A 404 -17.28 31.80 24.27
CA THR A 404 -16.30 30.73 23.99
C THR A 404 -15.47 30.27 25.18
N LEU A 405 -15.48 31.01 26.29
CA LEU A 405 -15.02 30.57 27.61
C LEU A 405 -16.05 31.01 28.66
N THR A 406 -16.12 30.27 29.77
CA THR A 406 -16.95 30.58 30.94
C THR A 406 -16.31 29.90 32.16
N SER A 407 -16.23 30.62 33.27
CA SER A 407 -15.72 30.10 34.55
C SER A 407 -16.85 30.01 35.57
N LEU A 408 -16.89 28.92 36.31
CA LEU A 408 -17.88 28.63 37.34
C LEU A 408 -17.40 29.06 38.75
N PRO A 409 -18.32 29.33 39.69
CA PRO A 409 -18.00 29.48 41.11
C PRO A 409 -17.51 28.15 41.72
N ASP A 410 -16.85 28.21 42.87
CA ASP A 410 -16.40 27.04 43.63
C ASP A 410 -17.58 26.14 44.04
N ILE A 411 -17.46 24.84 43.79
CA ILE A 411 -18.49 23.82 44.11
C ILE A 411 -17.99 22.93 45.25
N ILE A 412 -18.84 22.74 46.26
CA ILE A 412 -18.53 21.99 47.49
C ILE A 412 -19.01 20.54 47.38
N ILE A 413 -18.20 19.56 47.81
CA ILE A 413 -18.53 18.13 47.80
C ILE A 413 -18.58 17.55 49.23
N PRO A 414 -19.74 17.02 49.67
CA PRO A 414 -19.91 16.56 51.04
C PRO A 414 -19.46 15.12 51.30
N ASN A 415 -19.04 14.86 52.55
CA ASN A 415 -18.64 13.53 53.07
C ASN A 415 -17.46 12.84 52.32
N SER A 416 -16.51 13.63 51.81
CA SER A 416 -15.35 13.17 51.02
C SER A 416 -14.36 12.23 51.73
N SER A 417 -14.52 11.99 53.04
CA SER A 417 -13.53 11.40 53.96
C SER A 417 -13.63 9.88 54.18
N THR A 418 -14.48 9.16 53.43
CA THR A 418 -14.73 7.73 53.65
C THR A 418 -13.72 6.81 52.94
N GLU A 419 -13.34 5.70 53.59
CA GLU A 419 -12.31 4.78 53.09
C GLU A 419 -12.68 4.07 51.78
N ARG A 420 -11.69 3.91 50.87
CA ARG A 420 -11.84 3.30 49.54
C ARG A 420 -12.15 1.79 49.61
N LYS A 421 -13.43 1.41 49.66
CA LYS A 421 -13.89 0.01 49.89
C LYS A 421 -14.10 -0.88 48.64
N LYS A 422 -13.65 -0.49 47.44
CA LYS A 422 -13.66 -1.35 46.23
C LYS A 422 -12.36 -1.28 45.43
N LEU A 423 -11.96 -2.42 44.85
CA LEU A 423 -10.84 -2.51 43.92
C LEU A 423 -11.20 -1.78 42.60
N PHE A 424 -10.30 -0.93 42.11
CA PHE A 424 -10.53 -0.13 40.90
C PHE A 424 -10.25 -0.94 39.62
N PHE A 425 -11.15 -0.88 38.64
CA PHE A 425 -10.96 -1.43 37.30
C PHE A 425 -11.68 -0.57 36.25
N TYR A 426 -11.05 -0.35 35.10
CA TYR A 426 -11.59 0.42 33.98
C TYR A 426 -11.06 -0.10 32.65
N ILE A 427 -11.87 -0.04 31.58
CA ILE A 427 -11.44 -0.38 30.22
C ILE A 427 -11.42 0.88 29.37
N HIS A 428 -10.24 1.19 28.83
CA HIS A 428 -9.97 2.40 28.07
C HIS A 428 -10.19 2.20 26.57
N ARG A 429 -9.90 1.00 26.04
CA ARG A 429 -10.21 0.57 24.66
C ARG A 429 -10.57 -0.92 24.61
N PRO A 430 -11.44 -1.36 23.67
CA PRO A 430 -12.28 -0.52 22.80
C PRO A 430 -13.43 0.14 23.58
N LYS A 431 -13.79 1.39 23.25
CA LYS A 431 -14.85 2.14 23.97
C LYS A 431 -16.28 1.72 23.60
N ASN A 432 -16.50 1.24 22.38
CA ASN A 432 -17.78 0.73 21.94
C ASN A 432 -17.69 -0.80 21.84
N LEU A 433 -18.36 -1.50 22.75
CA LEU A 433 -18.40 -2.96 22.79
C LEU A 433 -19.52 -3.56 21.93
N HIS A 434 -20.33 -2.74 21.24
CA HIS A 434 -21.46 -3.19 20.43
C HIS A 434 -21.25 -2.95 18.94
N ASN A 435 -21.74 -3.88 18.12
CA ASN A 435 -21.61 -3.85 16.66
C ASN A 435 -20.14 -3.67 16.22
N LEU A 436 -19.22 -4.39 16.87
CA LEU A 436 -17.86 -4.61 16.37
C LEU A 436 -17.92 -5.35 15.03
N GLN A 437 -16.83 -5.28 14.26
CA GLN A 437 -16.70 -5.87 12.91
C GLN A 437 -15.39 -6.62 12.67
N LYS A 438 -14.56 -6.74 13.70
CA LYS A 438 -13.44 -7.69 13.77
C LYS A 438 -13.87 -8.79 14.73
N ASP A 439 -13.52 -10.04 14.43
CA ASP A 439 -13.70 -11.20 15.31
C ASP A 439 -12.63 -11.27 16.42
N THR A 440 -11.75 -10.27 16.47
CA THR A 440 -10.58 -10.21 17.33
C THR A 440 -10.44 -8.77 17.85
N ILE A 441 -10.17 -8.60 19.14
CA ILE A 441 -9.98 -7.29 19.77
C ILE A 441 -8.70 -7.21 20.62
N HIS A 442 -8.26 -5.96 20.82
CA HIS A 442 -7.18 -5.58 21.70
C HIS A 442 -7.78 -4.76 22.85
N ILE A 443 -7.76 -5.30 24.06
CA ILE A 443 -8.26 -4.62 25.25
C ILE A 443 -7.10 -3.87 25.91
N LEU A 444 -7.29 -2.57 26.13
CA LEU A 444 -6.45 -1.74 26.99
C LEU A 444 -7.28 -1.31 28.19
N GLY A 445 -6.81 -1.62 29.40
CA GLY A 445 -7.50 -1.27 30.65
C GLY A 445 -6.55 -0.72 31.71
N ARG A 446 -7.14 -0.33 32.85
CA ARG A 446 -6.44 0.29 33.97
C ARG A 446 -6.97 -0.24 35.30
N THR A 447 -6.09 -0.42 36.26
CA THR A 447 -6.37 -0.73 37.67
C THR A 447 -5.32 -0.01 38.54
N TYR A 448 -5.28 -0.30 39.85
CA TYR A 448 -4.22 0.22 40.71
C TYR A 448 -2.86 -0.43 40.36
N PRO A 449 -1.74 0.33 40.33
CA PRO A 449 -0.42 -0.25 40.10
C PRO A 449 -0.11 -1.41 41.06
N LYS A 450 0.60 -2.41 40.56
CA LYS A 450 0.94 -3.69 41.24
C LYS A 450 -0.21 -4.68 41.43
N TYR A 451 -1.47 -4.35 41.13
CA TYR A 451 -2.56 -5.33 41.26
C TYR A 451 -2.42 -6.47 40.23
N ASN A 452 -2.99 -7.64 40.54
CA ASN A 452 -3.11 -8.74 39.60
C ASN A 452 -4.41 -8.59 38.81
N VAL A 453 -4.36 -8.84 37.49
CA VAL A 453 -5.55 -8.94 36.64
C VAL A 453 -5.47 -10.23 35.85
N SER A 454 -6.50 -11.07 35.96
CA SER A 454 -6.73 -12.20 35.06
C SER A 454 -8.01 -11.98 34.25
N LEU A 455 -8.05 -12.60 33.08
CA LEU A 455 -9.17 -12.59 32.15
C LEU A 455 -9.61 -14.03 31.89
N TYR A 456 -10.92 -14.24 31.81
CA TYR A 456 -11.57 -15.50 31.46
C TYR A 456 -12.71 -15.26 30.46
N THR A 457 -12.79 -16.10 29.44
CA THR A 457 -13.97 -16.38 28.60
C THR A 457 -14.16 -17.90 28.56
N GLU A 458 -15.25 -18.39 27.96
CA GLU A 458 -15.57 -19.82 27.90
C GLU A 458 -14.43 -20.69 27.32
N ASP A 459 -13.70 -20.18 26.31
CA ASP A 459 -12.60 -20.90 25.63
C ASP A 459 -11.18 -20.40 25.97
N PHE A 460 -11.03 -19.35 26.78
CA PHE A 460 -9.73 -18.68 26.96
C PHE A 460 -9.53 -18.11 28.37
N SER A 461 -8.35 -18.33 28.96
CA SER A 461 -7.95 -17.63 30.18
C SER A 461 -6.49 -17.18 30.13
N THR A 462 -6.20 -16.04 30.75
CA THR A 462 -4.84 -15.49 30.83
C THR A 462 -4.66 -14.56 32.02
N ASN A 463 -3.44 -14.48 32.54
CA ASN A 463 -3.02 -13.45 33.48
C ASN A 463 -2.36 -12.31 32.70
N THR A 464 -2.78 -11.06 32.91
CA THR A 464 -2.13 -9.89 32.31
C THR A 464 -1.38 -9.05 33.33
N LYS A 465 -0.31 -8.42 32.85
CA LYS A 465 0.61 -7.63 33.67
C LYS A 465 0.10 -6.20 33.79
N VAL A 466 -0.12 -5.76 35.03
CA VAL A 466 -0.33 -4.35 35.35
C VAL A 466 1.03 -3.66 35.44
N TYR A 467 1.20 -2.61 34.63
CA TYR A 467 2.42 -1.81 34.56
C TYR A 467 2.42 -0.70 35.62
N PRO A 468 3.57 -0.05 35.91
CA PRO A 468 3.66 1.03 36.92
C PRO A 468 2.68 2.20 36.74
N THR A 469 2.19 2.44 35.51
CA THR A 469 1.16 3.45 35.18
C THR A 469 -0.27 3.05 35.60
N GLY A 470 -0.45 1.82 36.09
CA GLY A 470 -1.74 1.18 36.35
C GLY A 470 -2.37 0.55 35.10
N MET A 471 -1.78 0.74 33.91
CA MET A 471 -2.28 0.19 32.66
C MET A 471 -2.02 -1.32 32.57
N PHE A 472 -2.88 -2.04 31.85
CA PHE A 472 -2.66 -3.42 31.39
C PHE A 472 -3.23 -3.57 29.97
N ALA A 473 -2.78 -4.58 29.22
CA ALA A 473 -3.32 -4.89 27.91
C ALA A 473 -3.55 -6.39 27.72
N VAL A 474 -4.53 -6.76 26.90
CA VAL A 474 -4.75 -8.12 26.39
C VAL A 474 -4.96 -8.03 24.89
N ASP A 475 -4.03 -8.58 24.13
CA ASP A 475 -4.08 -8.59 22.66
C ASP A 475 -4.66 -9.90 22.12
N ASN A 476 -5.25 -9.82 20.93
CA ASN A 476 -5.76 -10.96 20.17
C ASN A 476 -6.87 -11.77 20.88
N LEU A 477 -7.69 -11.10 21.71
CA LEU A 477 -8.87 -11.74 22.30
C LEU A 477 -9.91 -11.98 21.21
N LYS A 478 -10.21 -13.25 20.92
CA LYS A 478 -11.20 -13.65 19.93
C LYS A 478 -12.63 -13.54 20.45
N LEU A 479 -13.55 -13.31 19.53
CA LEU A 479 -14.98 -13.12 19.76
C LEU A 479 -15.79 -14.04 18.83
N SER A 480 -16.72 -14.78 19.40
CA SER A 480 -17.79 -15.48 18.69
C SER A 480 -18.79 -14.48 18.07
N LEU A 481 -19.49 -14.91 17.02
CA LEU A 481 -20.55 -14.10 16.40
C LEU A 481 -21.75 -14.00 17.35
N GLY A 482 -22.29 -12.79 17.51
CA GLY A 482 -23.31 -12.52 18.53
C GLY A 482 -22.68 -11.93 19.79
N GLU A 483 -23.10 -12.41 20.96
CA GLU A 483 -22.70 -11.86 22.27
C GLU A 483 -21.59 -12.68 22.92
N ASN A 484 -20.64 -12.00 23.55
CA ASN A 484 -19.50 -12.58 24.24
C ASN A 484 -19.42 -12.02 25.66
N ILE A 485 -19.19 -12.88 26.66
CA ILE A 485 -18.96 -12.47 28.06
C ILE A 485 -17.47 -12.64 28.37
N VAL A 486 -16.85 -11.56 28.86
CA VAL A 486 -15.45 -11.55 29.31
C VAL A 486 -15.41 -11.19 30.77
N VAL A 487 -14.90 -12.10 31.61
CA VAL A 487 -14.81 -11.96 33.06
C VAL A 487 -13.38 -11.56 33.42
N PHE A 488 -13.21 -10.39 34.03
CA PHE A 488 -11.96 -9.97 34.64
C PHE A 488 -12.00 -10.29 36.13
N THR A 489 -10.92 -10.87 36.66
CA THR A 489 -10.72 -11.01 38.11
C THR A 489 -9.52 -10.14 38.51
N ILE A 490 -9.74 -9.23 39.46
CA ILE A 490 -8.75 -8.28 39.96
C ILE A 490 -8.46 -8.60 41.42
N SER A 491 -7.20 -8.71 41.82
CA SER A 491 -6.82 -8.93 43.23
C SER A 491 -5.60 -8.12 43.67
N GLU A 492 -5.50 -7.90 44.98
CA GLU A 492 -4.26 -7.43 45.60
C GLU A 492 -3.22 -8.56 45.65
N PRO A 493 -1.90 -8.28 45.51
CA PRO A 493 -0.86 -9.33 45.51
C PRO A 493 -0.73 -10.14 46.81
N THR A 494 -1.27 -9.65 47.91
CA THR A 494 -1.06 -10.18 49.28
C THR A 494 -2.35 -10.52 50.02
N LYS A 495 -3.52 -10.45 49.37
CA LYS A 495 -4.82 -10.77 49.99
C LYS A 495 -5.60 -11.77 49.15
N ILE A 496 -6.44 -12.56 49.83
CA ILE A 496 -7.40 -13.48 49.22
C ILE A 496 -8.53 -12.70 48.51
N ASN A 497 -8.76 -11.45 48.89
CA ASN A 497 -9.81 -10.59 48.34
C ASN A 497 -9.59 -10.30 46.84
N PHE A 498 -10.55 -10.73 46.02
CA PHE A 498 -10.64 -10.38 44.60
C PHE A 498 -11.99 -9.73 44.29
N THR A 499 -12.06 -9.01 43.19
CA THR A 499 -13.32 -8.51 42.59
C THR A 499 -13.42 -9.06 41.18
N GLN A 500 -14.60 -9.55 40.81
CA GLN A 500 -14.89 -9.93 39.43
C GLN A 500 -15.74 -8.86 38.74
N GLN A 501 -15.40 -8.55 37.50
CA GLN A 501 -16.17 -7.65 36.64
C GLN A 501 -16.36 -8.30 35.27
N GLN A 502 -17.62 -8.38 34.84
CA GLN A 502 -17.98 -8.91 33.53
C GLN A 502 -18.19 -7.76 32.56
N ILE A 503 -17.75 -7.93 31.31
CA ILE A 503 -18.14 -7.09 30.18
C ILE A 503 -18.82 -7.95 29.10
N LYS A 504 -19.70 -7.30 28.33
CA LYS A 504 -20.47 -7.90 27.26
C LYS A 504 -20.09 -7.25 25.92
N ILE A 505 -19.76 -8.06 24.92
CA ILE A 505 -19.22 -7.61 23.63
C ILE A 505 -20.00 -8.23 22.47
N VAL A 506 -20.38 -7.44 21.47
CA VAL A 506 -21.29 -7.84 20.37
C VAL A 506 -20.70 -7.54 18.98
N TYR A 507 -20.72 -8.54 18.09
CA TYR A 507 -20.12 -8.54 16.74
C TYR A 507 -21.20 -8.67 15.63
N SER A 508 -21.23 -7.77 14.61
CA SER A 508 -22.28 -7.67 13.55
C SER A 508 -21.80 -6.98 12.24
N THR A 509 -22.64 -6.81 11.17
CA THR A 509 -22.13 -6.62 9.77
C THR A 509 -22.94 -5.75 8.74
N LYS A 510 -23.37 -4.48 8.97
CA LYS A 510 -24.10 -3.63 7.95
C LYS A 510 -23.89 -2.08 7.99
N THR A 511 -24.12 -1.35 6.86
CA THR A 511 -24.09 0.16 6.70
C THR A 511 -24.98 0.75 5.54
N VAL A 512 -25.12 2.11 5.41
CA VAL A 512 -26.17 2.96 4.71
C VAL A 512 -25.61 4.43 4.48
N ILE A 513 -25.94 5.40 3.57
CA ILE A 513 -26.85 5.64 2.38
C ILE A 513 -26.34 6.82 1.43
N THR A 514 -27.17 7.78 0.91
CA THR A 514 -26.90 8.67 -0.29
C THR A 514 -27.43 10.16 -0.24
N LYS A 515 -27.27 10.99 -1.32
CA LYS A 515 -27.78 12.39 -1.51
C LYS A 515 -27.95 12.79 -3.03
N GLU A 516 -28.54 13.96 -3.36
CA GLU A 516 -29.10 14.34 -4.72
C GLU A 516 -28.25 15.24 -5.67
N GLU A 517 -28.65 15.41 -6.95
CA GLU A 517 -27.82 15.96 -8.08
C GLU A 517 -28.53 16.84 -9.18
N LYS A 518 -27.73 17.61 -9.95
CA LYS A 518 -28.10 18.64 -10.99
C LYS A 518 -28.40 18.09 -12.41
N GLU A 519 -28.75 18.99 -13.37
CA GLU A 519 -29.14 18.67 -14.77
C GLU A 519 -28.00 18.64 -15.82
N PHE A 520 -27.00 19.54 -15.74
CA PHE A 520 -25.74 19.43 -16.50
C PHE A 520 -24.57 19.93 -15.63
N GLU A 521 -23.48 19.18 -15.54
CA GLU A 521 -22.23 19.59 -14.90
C GLU A 521 -21.01 19.01 -15.62
N VAL A 522 -19.99 19.83 -15.91
CA VAL A 522 -18.66 19.34 -16.29
C VAL A 522 -17.96 18.80 -15.06
N LEU A 523 -17.65 17.50 -15.06
CA LEU A 523 -16.93 16.83 -13.98
C LEU A 523 -15.41 16.85 -14.21
N GLN A 524 -14.97 16.66 -15.46
CA GLN A 524 -13.55 16.72 -15.87
C GLN A 524 -13.41 17.23 -17.32
N PRO A 525 -12.34 17.97 -17.66
CA PRO A 525 -11.37 18.58 -16.73
C PRO A 525 -11.97 19.72 -15.91
N LYS A 526 -11.27 20.12 -14.84
CA LYS A 526 -11.57 21.32 -14.03
C LYS A 526 -10.35 22.26 -13.90
N GLU A 527 -9.38 22.11 -14.80
CA GLU A 527 -8.13 22.90 -14.91
C GLU A 527 -7.73 23.06 -16.39
N ASP A 528 -6.81 23.99 -16.68
CA ASP A 528 -6.13 24.09 -17.98
C ASP A 528 -5.14 22.93 -18.16
N LEU A 529 -5.14 22.30 -19.33
CA LEU A 529 -4.35 21.12 -19.64
C LEU A 529 -3.26 21.40 -20.68
N LEU A 530 -2.00 21.35 -20.25
CA LEU A 530 -0.86 21.09 -21.14
C LEU A 530 -0.59 19.58 -21.17
N LEU A 531 -0.68 18.99 -22.36
CA LEU A 531 -0.55 17.56 -22.63
C LEU A 531 0.65 17.28 -23.55
N PHE A 532 1.18 16.07 -23.51
CA PHE A 532 2.24 15.56 -24.38
C PHE A 532 1.74 14.39 -25.24
N THR A 533 2.54 13.92 -26.20
CA THR A 533 2.25 12.70 -26.96
C THR A 533 2.06 11.49 -26.03
N ALA A 534 1.02 10.68 -26.25
CA ALA A 534 0.58 9.59 -25.37
C ALA A 534 0.10 10.04 -23.96
N ASP A 535 -0.21 11.33 -23.78
CA ASP A 535 -1.06 11.78 -22.69
C ASP A 535 -2.52 11.42 -22.92
N THR A 536 -3.32 11.56 -21.88
CA THR A 536 -4.74 11.26 -21.92
C THR A 536 -5.55 12.48 -21.53
N LEU A 537 -6.38 12.94 -22.45
CA LEU A 537 -7.45 13.88 -22.16
C LEU A 537 -8.66 13.09 -21.65
N GLU A 538 -9.10 13.36 -20.41
CA GLU A 538 -10.28 12.74 -19.82
C GLU A 538 -11.41 13.77 -19.74
N LEU A 539 -12.46 13.51 -20.51
CA LEU A 539 -13.64 14.35 -20.65
C LEU A 539 -14.79 13.68 -19.92
N LYS A 540 -15.35 14.31 -18.89
CA LYS A 540 -16.46 13.75 -18.10
C LYS A 540 -17.49 14.82 -17.85
N VAL A 541 -18.73 14.57 -18.23
CA VAL A 541 -19.88 15.44 -17.94
C VAL A 541 -21.03 14.60 -17.39
N LYS A 542 -21.77 15.16 -16.44
CA LYS A 542 -23.07 14.62 -16.03
C LYS A 542 -24.15 15.41 -16.74
N SER A 543 -25.14 14.74 -17.33
CA SER A 543 -26.38 15.36 -17.75
C SER A 543 -27.59 14.43 -17.75
N LYS A 544 -28.73 14.95 -17.26
CA LYS A 544 -30.05 14.29 -17.32
C LYS A 544 -30.64 14.27 -18.74
N LEU A 545 -30.03 14.98 -19.69
CA LEU A 545 -30.42 14.97 -21.11
C LEU A 545 -29.95 13.69 -21.78
N ASP A 546 -30.86 12.86 -22.28
CA ASP A 546 -30.54 11.66 -23.08
C ASP A 546 -30.18 12.05 -24.53
N LYS A 547 -28.95 12.52 -24.73
CA LYS A 547 -28.41 13.05 -25.99
C LYS A 547 -27.00 12.51 -26.23
N LYS A 548 -26.54 12.53 -27.48
CA LYS A 548 -25.14 12.21 -27.82
C LYS A 548 -24.28 13.46 -27.72
N PHE A 549 -23.41 13.50 -26.72
CA PHE A 549 -22.46 14.59 -26.50
C PHE A 549 -21.14 14.36 -27.23
N TYR A 550 -20.50 15.46 -27.65
CA TYR A 550 -19.10 15.48 -28.10
C TYR A 550 -18.40 16.73 -27.60
N ALA A 551 -17.07 16.74 -27.60
CA ALA A 551 -16.26 17.91 -27.31
C ALA A 551 -15.46 18.34 -28.54
N ILE A 552 -15.09 19.63 -28.58
CA ILE A 552 -14.00 20.16 -29.39
C ILE A 552 -13.05 20.90 -28.45
N CYS A 553 -11.74 20.66 -28.58
CA CYS A 553 -10.70 21.21 -27.70
C CYS A 553 -9.30 21.27 -28.34
N PHE A 554 -9.21 21.08 -29.67
CA PHE A 554 -7.96 21.16 -30.43
C PHE A 554 -8.15 22.09 -31.63
N ASP A 555 -7.07 22.71 -32.10
CA ASP A 555 -7.11 23.68 -33.20
C ASP A 555 -7.47 23.05 -34.57
N ASN A 556 -7.35 21.72 -34.70
CA ASN A 556 -7.86 20.95 -35.83
C ASN A 556 -9.40 20.79 -35.87
N ASN A 557 -10.13 21.27 -34.85
CA ASN A 557 -11.59 21.14 -34.69
C ASN A 557 -12.13 19.69 -34.64
N GLU A 558 -11.33 18.73 -34.18
CA GLU A 558 -11.72 17.33 -34.04
C GLU A 558 -12.86 17.12 -33.03
N LYS A 559 -13.87 16.33 -33.43
CA LYS A 559 -15.05 16.00 -32.59
C LYS A 559 -14.82 14.74 -31.77
N ILE A 560 -14.55 14.91 -30.48
CA ILE A 560 -14.36 13.81 -29.53
C ILE A 560 -15.72 13.41 -28.95
N TYR A 561 -16.33 12.34 -29.46
CA TYR A 561 -17.64 11.84 -29.00
C TYR A 561 -17.55 11.12 -27.65
N LEU A 562 -18.40 11.49 -26.69
CA LEU A 562 -18.47 10.89 -25.35
C LEU A 562 -19.39 9.66 -25.35
N ASP A 563 -19.02 8.66 -24.56
CA ASP A 563 -19.78 7.43 -24.35
C ASP A 563 -20.61 7.57 -23.06
N LYS A 564 -21.88 7.15 -23.08
CA LYS A 564 -22.74 7.15 -21.89
C LYS A 564 -22.40 5.96 -20.99
N ILE A 565 -22.04 6.21 -19.74
CA ILE A 565 -21.55 5.18 -18.79
C ILE A 565 -22.53 4.84 -17.67
N ASP A 566 -23.42 5.76 -17.30
CA ASP A 566 -24.58 5.51 -16.42
C ASP A 566 -25.80 6.33 -16.90
N ASN A 567 -26.87 6.42 -16.10
CA ASN A 567 -28.11 7.11 -16.47
C ASN A 567 -27.89 8.59 -16.85
N ASP A 568 -26.97 9.28 -16.18
CA ASP A 568 -26.70 10.70 -16.39
C ASP A 568 -25.24 10.98 -16.83
N THR A 569 -24.27 10.11 -16.56
CA THR A 569 -22.85 10.41 -16.82
C THR A 569 -22.39 9.98 -18.21
N TYR A 570 -21.72 10.91 -18.89
CA TYR A 570 -21.03 10.73 -20.16
C TYR A 570 -19.52 10.90 -19.95
N TYR A 571 -18.71 10.04 -20.57
CA TYR A 571 -17.27 10.00 -20.40
C TYR A 571 -16.56 9.73 -21.72
N LYS A 572 -15.38 10.34 -21.92
CA LYS A 572 -14.41 9.88 -22.91
C LYS A 572 -13.00 9.92 -22.36
N ARG A 573 -12.25 8.87 -22.69
CA ARG A 573 -10.81 8.80 -22.57
C ARG A 573 -10.21 8.95 -23.96
N TYR A 574 -9.56 10.07 -24.24
CA TYR A 574 -8.91 10.34 -25.52
C TYR A 574 -7.39 10.29 -25.34
N LEU A 575 -6.70 9.42 -26.09
CA LEU A 575 -5.26 9.28 -26.07
C LEU A 575 -4.65 10.21 -27.12
N ILE A 576 -3.77 11.12 -26.71
CA ILE A 576 -3.04 12.02 -27.61
C ILE A 576 -2.13 11.19 -28.54
N PRO A 577 -2.29 11.26 -29.87
CA PRO A 577 -1.48 10.47 -30.79
C PRO A 577 0.01 10.82 -30.75
N PRO A 578 0.91 9.89 -31.17
CA PRO A 578 2.28 10.24 -31.50
C PRO A 578 2.34 11.36 -32.55
N ASN A 579 3.30 12.28 -32.42
CA ASN A 579 3.50 13.43 -33.31
C ASN A 579 2.30 14.40 -33.41
N PHE A 580 1.29 14.30 -32.54
CA PHE A 580 0.21 15.28 -32.44
C PHE A 580 0.64 16.49 -31.60
N SER A 581 0.28 17.69 -32.07
CA SER A 581 0.43 18.96 -31.35
C SER A 581 -0.73 19.88 -31.69
N SER A 582 -1.23 20.64 -30.72
CA SER A 582 -2.34 21.59 -30.87
C SER A 582 -2.04 22.82 -30.05
N LYS A 583 -2.30 24.01 -30.60
CA LYS A 583 -2.28 25.27 -29.85
C LYS A 583 -3.31 25.25 -28.73
N LYS A 584 -3.10 26.09 -27.72
CA LYS A 584 -4.02 26.29 -26.60
C LYS A 584 -5.41 26.70 -27.09
N THR A 585 -6.37 25.78 -26.97
CA THR A 585 -7.72 25.88 -27.53
C THR A 585 -8.76 25.69 -26.42
N GLN A 586 -9.86 26.44 -26.46
CA GLN A 586 -10.93 26.33 -25.44
C GLN A 586 -11.65 24.98 -25.57
N LEU A 587 -11.91 24.32 -24.44
CA LEU A 587 -12.77 23.14 -24.39
C LEU A 587 -14.24 23.57 -24.42
N ILE A 588 -14.98 23.07 -25.41
CA ILE A 588 -16.42 23.28 -25.59
C ILE A 588 -17.11 21.93 -25.79
N PHE A 589 -18.14 21.65 -25.01
CA PHE A 589 -19.02 20.48 -25.19
C PHE A 589 -20.22 20.84 -26.08
N TYR A 590 -20.73 19.86 -26.82
CA TYR A 590 -21.83 20.02 -27.76
C TYR A 590 -22.77 18.82 -27.75
N TYR A 591 -24.01 19.01 -28.21
CA TYR A 591 -24.86 17.92 -28.69
C TYR A 591 -25.69 18.35 -29.91
N ASP A 592 -26.08 17.38 -30.73
CA ASP A 592 -26.88 17.57 -31.94
C ASP A 592 -28.31 17.07 -31.74
N GLU A 593 -29.31 17.92 -32.00
CA GLU A 593 -30.73 17.56 -31.97
C GLU A 593 -31.32 17.53 -33.39
N LYS A 594 -31.97 16.41 -33.73
CA LYS A 594 -32.70 16.26 -35.01
C LYS A 594 -34.10 16.84 -34.87
N ILE A 595 -34.38 17.91 -35.62
CA ILE A 595 -35.73 18.47 -35.71
C ILE A 595 -36.61 17.50 -36.53
N PRO A 596 -37.78 17.05 -36.02
CA PRO A 596 -38.68 16.20 -36.78
C PRO A 596 -39.09 16.81 -38.12
N LYS A 597 -39.11 15.99 -39.18
CA LYS A 597 -39.67 16.41 -40.48
C LYS A 597 -41.18 16.60 -40.34
N LYS A 598 -41.74 17.72 -40.81
CA LYS A 598 -43.21 17.85 -40.94
C LYS A 598 -43.77 17.05 -42.13
N PHE A 599 -42.96 16.79 -43.16
CA PHE A 599 -43.33 16.01 -44.34
C PHE A 599 -42.16 15.15 -44.83
N PHE A 600 -42.44 13.97 -45.41
CA PHE A 600 -41.40 12.97 -45.69
C PHE A 600 -40.33 13.43 -46.69
N TRP A 601 -40.72 14.27 -47.67
CA TRP A 601 -39.85 14.85 -48.70
C TRP A 601 -38.84 15.90 -48.18
N GLN A 602 -38.99 16.44 -46.97
CA GLN A 602 -38.04 17.41 -46.44
C GLN A 602 -36.72 16.74 -46.00
N LYS A 603 -35.57 17.41 -46.17
CA LYS A 603 -34.31 17.00 -45.52
C LYS A 603 -34.37 17.30 -44.02
N THR A 604 -33.89 16.38 -43.19
CA THR A 604 -33.90 16.54 -41.72
C THR A 604 -32.99 17.69 -41.32
N LYS A 605 -33.51 18.70 -40.61
CA LYS A 605 -32.69 19.77 -40.02
C LYS A 605 -32.11 19.29 -38.70
N ILE A 606 -30.87 19.69 -38.42
CA ILE A 606 -30.18 19.46 -37.14
C ILE A 606 -29.95 20.82 -36.50
N LYS A 607 -30.16 20.91 -35.18
CA LYS A 607 -29.78 22.06 -34.35
C LYS A 607 -28.72 21.59 -33.36
N THR A 608 -27.55 22.22 -33.41
CA THR A 608 -26.46 21.97 -32.45
C THR A 608 -26.59 22.93 -31.27
N PHE A 609 -26.34 22.43 -30.07
CA PHE A 609 -26.22 23.22 -28.83
C PHE A 609 -24.79 23.10 -28.28
N SER A 610 -24.33 24.10 -27.52
CA SER A 610 -22.97 24.18 -27.00
C SER A 610 -22.90 24.63 -25.54
N TYR A 611 -22.00 24.04 -24.79
CA TYR A 611 -21.62 24.39 -23.42
C TYR A 611 -20.11 24.71 -23.40
N PRO A 612 -19.70 25.98 -23.58
CA PRO A 612 -18.31 26.38 -23.45
C PRO A 612 -17.86 26.27 -22.00
N THR A 613 -16.60 25.90 -21.78
CA THR A 613 -15.98 25.83 -20.45
C THR A 613 -14.96 26.93 -20.26
N ASN A 614 -14.56 27.19 -19.02
CA ASN A 614 -13.48 28.13 -18.70
C ASN A 614 -12.08 27.50 -18.83
N TYR A 615 -11.98 26.31 -19.44
CA TYR A 615 -10.77 25.49 -19.48
C TYR A 615 -10.25 25.37 -20.91
N TYR A 616 -8.92 25.30 -21.04
CA TYR A 616 -8.21 25.21 -22.30
C TYR A 616 -7.34 23.95 -22.35
N VAL A 617 -7.13 23.42 -23.55
CA VAL A 617 -6.26 22.27 -23.82
C VAL A 617 -5.19 22.67 -24.84
N GLU A 618 -3.95 22.26 -24.58
CA GLU A 618 -2.78 22.45 -25.42
C GLU A 618 -2.01 21.13 -25.51
N VAL A 619 -1.42 20.81 -26.66
CA VAL A 619 -0.57 19.63 -26.82
C VAL A 619 0.82 20.04 -27.31
N TRP A 620 1.82 19.79 -26.46
CA TRP A 620 3.21 20.17 -26.70
C TRP A 620 3.83 19.45 -27.90
N ASN A 621 4.51 20.21 -28.77
CA ASN A 621 5.27 19.65 -29.87
C ASN A 621 6.65 19.15 -29.39
N SER A 622 6.76 17.82 -29.26
CA SER A 622 7.99 17.13 -28.83
C SER A 622 9.25 17.37 -29.68
N ALA A 623 9.15 17.99 -30.87
CA ALA A 623 10.30 18.44 -31.64
C ALA A 623 11.06 19.63 -31.01
N TYR A 624 10.45 20.31 -30.03
CA TYR A 624 11.07 21.38 -29.27
C TYR A 624 11.26 20.98 -27.80
N PRO A 625 12.37 21.35 -27.15
CA PRO A 625 12.57 21.11 -25.73
C PRO A 625 11.65 22.02 -24.91
N LEU A 626 10.84 21.45 -24.02
CA LEU A 626 10.13 22.25 -23.02
C LEU A 626 11.03 22.43 -21.80
N ILE A 627 11.54 23.63 -21.57
CA ILE A 627 12.36 23.92 -20.39
C ILE A 627 11.48 24.34 -19.21
N ALA A 628 11.87 23.94 -18.00
CA ALA A 628 11.36 24.45 -16.73
C ALA A 628 12.51 24.90 -15.84
N GLU A 629 12.23 25.81 -14.91
CA GLU A 629 13.19 26.36 -13.94
C GLU A 629 12.70 26.15 -12.50
N THR A 630 13.55 25.67 -11.60
CA THR A 630 13.19 25.41 -10.19
C THR A 630 12.88 26.70 -9.41
N THR A 631 11.80 26.70 -8.62
CA THR A 631 11.35 27.86 -7.83
C THR A 631 11.87 27.88 -6.40
N SER A 632 12.08 26.69 -5.82
CA SER A 632 12.49 26.44 -4.43
C SER A 632 14.00 26.23 -4.31
N GLU A 633 14.60 26.58 -3.17
CA GLU A 633 16.05 26.39 -2.92
C GLU A 633 16.47 24.92 -2.70
N LYS A 634 15.49 24.01 -2.60
CA LYS A 634 15.67 22.56 -2.37
C LYS A 634 14.60 21.76 -3.11
N THR A 635 14.34 22.08 -4.38
CA THR A 635 13.38 21.36 -5.23
C THR A 635 13.74 19.86 -5.33
N PRO A 636 12.91 18.93 -4.81
CA PRO A 636 13.27 17.51 -4.79
C PRO A 636 13.03 16.85 -6.15
N VAL A 637 14.00 16.08 -6.63
CA VAL A 637 13.86 15.24 -7.83
C VAL A 637 13.87 13.76 -7.42
N SER A 638 12.77 13.04 -7.62
CA SER A 638 12.66 11.61 -7.29
C SER A 638 12.98 10.69 -8.48
N TYR A 639 13.48 9.49 -8.19
CA TYR A 639 13.70 8.43 -9.20
C TYR A 639 12.40 7.93 -9.86
N GLY A 640 11.23 8.15 -9.23
CA GLY A 640 9.95 7.63 -9.72
C GLY A 640 8.72 8.22 -9.05
N LEU A 641 7.55 7.77 -9.51
CA LEU A 641 6.22 8.16 -9.01
C LEU A 641 5.73 7.22 -7.89
N HIS A 642 6.56 7.03 -6.87
CA HIS A 642 6.20 6.24 -5.68
C HIS A 642 5.51 7.10 -4.62
N TYR A 643 4.50 6.54 -3.93
CA TYR A 643 4.04 7.07 -2.65
C TYR A 643 4.82 6.36 -1.54
N VAL A 644 5.68 7.11 -0.85
CA VAL A 644 6.45 6.63 0.30
C VAL A 644 6.13 7.54 1.48
N ARG A 645 5.76 6.96 2.62
CA ARG A 645 5.52 7.69 3.88
C ARG A 645 6.78 8.50 4.22
N LEU A 646 6.62 9.82 4.41
CA LEU A 646 7.71 10.80 4.63
C LEU A 646 8.61 11.12 3.41
N GLY A 647 8.18 10.75 2.19
CA GLY A 647 8.90 11.03 0.95
C GLY A 647 9.91 9.94 0.60
N GLY A 648 9.99 9.60 -0.69
CA GLY A 648 10.83 8.51 -1.20
C GLY A 648 12.27 8.92 -1.51
N PRO A 649 13.08 8.02 -2.09
CA PRO A 649 14.45 8.32 -2.49
C PRO A 649 14.51 9.40 -3.57
N TYR A 650 15.18 10.50 -3.25
CA TYR A 650 15.54 11.56 -4.18
C TYR A 650 16.89 11.27 -4.85
N ILE A 651 17.01 11.71 -6.11
CA ILE A 651 18.28 11.83 -6.83
C ILE A 651 19.07 13.01 -6.23
N SER A 652 18.37 14.13 -6.01
CA SER A 652 18.92 15.36 -5.41
C SER A 652 17.82 16.26 -4.87
N GLU A 653 18.17 17.18 -3.97
CA GLU A 653 17.40 18.41 -3.68
C GLU A 653 18.13 19.54 -4.44
N LEU A 654 17.55 20.04 -5.54
CA LEU A 654 18.17 21.02 -6.43
C LEU A 654 17.96 22.47 -5.96
N PRO A 655 18.94 23.37 -6.16
CA PRO A 655 18.79 24.79 -5.87
C PRO A 655 17.85 25.49 -6.84
N LYS A 656 17.38 26.68 -6.46
CA LYS A 656 16.52 27.54 -7.29
C LYS A 656 17.21 27.94 -8.60
N GLY A 657 16.44 28.22 -9.65
CA GLY A 657 16.99 28.66 -10.93
C GLY A 657 17.67 27.56 -11.75
N THR A 658 17.55 26.29 -11.33
CA THR A 658 18.10 25.13 -12.05
C THR A 658 17.19 24.77 -13.21
N LYS A 659 17.76 24.61 -14.42
CA LYS A 659 17.00 24.27 -15.62
C LYS A 659 16.79 22.77 -15.77
N LEU A 660 15.60 22.39 -16.25
CA LEU A 660 15.13 21.03 -16.39
C LEU A 660 14.43 20.86 -17.74
N GLN A 661 14.88 19.92 -18.58
CA GLN A 661 14.18 19.57 -19.82
C GLN A 661 13.02 18.63 -19.49
N ILE A 662 11.79 19.11 -19.69
CA ILE A 662 10.55 18.38 -19.45
C ILE A 662 10.30 17.40 -20.61
N ILE A 663 10.02 16.15 -20.27
CA ILE A 663 9.74 15.05 -21.21
C ILE A 663 8.43 14.31 -20.86
N GLY A 664 7.50 14.98 -20.19
CA GLY A 664 6.15 14.49 -19.87
C GLY A 664 5.56 15.04 -18.57
N LYS A 665 4.25 14.85 -18.34
CA LYS A 665 3.49 15.31 -17.16
C LYS A 665 2.64 14.19 -16.55
N GLN A 666 2.68 13.98 -15.23
CA GLN A 666 1.87 12.95 -14.58
C GLN A 666 1.65 13.24 -13.08
N LYS A 667 0.42 13.06 -12.56
CA LYS A 667 0.07 13.26 -11.14
C LYS A 667 0.58 14.58 -10.51
N GLY A 668 0.34 15.73 -11.13
CA GLY A 668 0.87 17.00 -10.59
C GLY A 668 2.41 17.08 -10.56
N LYS A 669 3.11 16.18 -11.27
CA LYS A 669 4.57 16.19 -11.48
C LYS A 669 4.92 16.34 -12.95
N TYR A 670 6.14 16.79 -13.24
CA TYR A 670 6.78 16.67 -14.55
C TYR A 670 7.85 15.58 -14.52
N LYS A 671 8.03 14.88 -15.64
CA LYS A 671 9.18 14.00 -15.89
C LYS A 671 10.30 14.84 -16.49
N VAL A 672 11.51 14.73 -15.95
CA VAL A 672 12.68 15.51 -16.38
C VAL A 672 13.76 14.60 -16.96
N LYS A 673 14.37 15.01 -18.07
CA LYS A 673 15.57 14.37 -18.63
C LYS A 673 16.81 14.81 -17.84
N LEU A 674 17.65 13.86 -17.46
CA LEU A 674 18.92 14.10 -16.77
C LEU A 674 20.11 13.66 -17.64
N SER A 675 19.96 12.57 -18.40
CA SER A 675 20.93 12.08 -19.37
C SER A 675 20.23 11.33 -20.51
N ALA A 676 20.96 10.54 -21.29
CA ALA A 676 20.36 9.65 -22.31
C ALA A 676 19.49 8.54 -21.69
N MET A 677 19.95 7.90 -20.60
CA MET A 677 19.27 6.78 -19.96
C MET A 677 18.60 7.14 -18.62
N LEU A 678 19.00 8.24 -17.95
CA LEU A 678 18.41 8.66 -16.67
C LEU A 678 17.36 9.77 -16.83
N SER A 679 16.24 9.60 -16.12
CA SER A 679 15.21 10.61 -15.95
C SER A 679 14.69 10.62 -14.51
N GLY A 680 14.21 11.78 -14.06
CA GLY A 680 13.65 11.99 -12.72
C GLY A 680 12.25 12.59 -12.77
N TRP A 681 11.70 12.90 -11.59
CA TRP A 681 10.38 13.52 -11.44
C TRP A 681 10.41 14.67 -10.44
N VAL A 682 9.76 15.78 -10.79
CA VAL A 682 9.67 17.01 -9.97
C VAL A 682 8.20 17.45 -9.84
N ASN A 683 7.81 18.07 -8.72
CA ASN A 683 6.43 18.58 -8.57
C ASN A 683 6.20 19.78 -9.51
N GLN A 684 4.96 19.97 -9.98
CA GLN A 684 4.61 21.11 -10.86
C GLN A 684 4.64 22.45 -10.11
N GLU A 685 4.46 22.45 -8.79
CA GLU A 685 4.56 23.63 -7.91
C GLU A 685 6.01 24.08 -7.63
N ASP A 686 6.97 23.17 -7.73
CA ASP A 686 8.40 23.42 -7.49
C ASP A 686 9.15 23.96 -8.73
N VAL A 687 8.47 24.18 -9.85
CA VAL A 687 9.06 24.68 -11.11
C VAL A 687 8.14 25.63 -11.86
N VAL A 688 8.72 26.50 -12.70
CA VAL A 688 7.99 27.34 -13.67
C VAL A 688 8.44 26.99 -15.09
N LEU A 689 7.48 26.76 -15.99
CA LEU A 689 7.76 26.50 -17.41
C LEU A 689 8.33 27.74 -18.11
N LYS A 690 9.21 27.49 -19.09
CA LYS A 690 9.87 28.48 -19.94
C LYS A 690 9.65 28.11 -21.43
N PRO A 691 8.39 28.11 -21.93
CA PRO A 691 8.05 27.56 -23.24
C PRO A 691 8.72 28.27 -24.44
N ASN A 692 9.25 29.48 -24.22
CA ASN A 692 9.98 30.23 -25.24
C ASN A 692 11.49 29.88 -25.31
N GLU A 693 12.03 29.05 -24.40
CA GLU A 693 13.40 28.55 -24.47
C GLU A 693 13.47 27.30 -25.36
N SER A 694 13.69 27.49 -26.67
CA SER A 694 13.75 26.41 -27.67
C SER A 694 15.09 25.68 -27.77
N LYS A 695 16.08 26.02 -26.92
CA LYS A 695 17.43 25.46 -26.96
C LYS A 695 17.56 24.27 -26.02
N GLU A 696 18.12 23.16 -26.50
CA GLU A 696 18.45 22.03 -25.62
C GLU A 696 19.53 22.41 -24.59
N LEU A 697 19.41 21.83 -23.39
CA LEU A 697 20.38 22.00 -22.32
C LEU A 697 21.65 21.22 -22.67
N ASN A 698 22.70 21.94 -23.07
CA ASN A 698 24.01 21.39 -23.38
C ASN A 698 25.06 22.22 -22.63
N ASN A 699 25.46 21.73 -21.45
CA ASN A 699 26.41 22.38 -20.58
C ASN A 699 27.79 21.72 -20.65
N TYR A 700 28.82 22.50 -20.35
CA TYR A 700 30.19 22.04 -20.20
C TYR A 700 30.97 23.06 -19.36
N PHE A 701 32.06 22.60 -18.75
CA PHE A 701 33.03 23.46 -18.08
C PHE A 701 34.45 23.03 -18.44
N THR A 702 35.35 24.01 -18.57
CA THR A 702 36.74 23.79 -18.98
C THR A 702 37.70 23.69 -17.80
N SER A 703 37.30 24.15 -16.62
CA SER A 703 38.13 24.14 -15.42
C SER A 703 37.38 23.68 -14.17
N ILE A 704 38.15 23.21 -13.20
CA ILE A 704 37.70 22.93 -11.82
C ILE A 704 38.80 23.39 -10.87
N SER A 705 38.42 23.99 -9.74
CA SER A 705 39.36 24.43 -8.70
C SER A 705 39.07 23.76 -7.38
N ILE A 706 40.12 23.26 -6.72
CA ILE A 706 40.06 22.53 -5.46
C ILE A 706 41.03 23.20 -4.48
N THR A 707 40.50 23.71 -3.38
CA THR A 707 41.23 24.41 -2.32
C THR A 707 40.85 23.85 -0.94
N THR A 708 41.61 24.18 0.10
CA THR A 708 41.19 23.95 1.49
C THR A 708 40.85 25.29 2.14
N GLU A 709 39.77 25.32 2.92
CA GLU A 709 39.42 26.42 3.82
C GLU A 709 39.64 25.98 5.29
N THR A 710 39.24 26.80 6.26
CA THR A 710 39.43 26.51 7.68
C THR A 710 38.80 25.17 8.08
N ASN A 711 37.52 24.97 7.72
CA ASN A 711 36.67 23.88 8.21
C ASN A 711 36.16 22.91 7.12
N ALA A 712 36.54 23.10 5.85
CA ALA A 712 36.18 22.19 4.75
C ALA A 712 37.21 22.24 3.61
N ASP A 713 37.29 21.17 2.82
CA ASP A 713 37.85 21.24 1.47
C ASP A 713 36.75 21.76 0.53
N LYS A 714 37.13 22.59 -0.45
CA LYS A 714 36.21 23.35 -1.31
C LYS A 714 36.49 23.06 -2.77
N ILE A 715 35.43 22.72 -3.49
CA ILE A 715 35.43 22.45 -4.92
C ILE A 715 34.60 23.55 -5.58
N VAL A 716 35.19 24.24 -6.57
CA VAL A 716 34.50 25.25 -7.39
C VAL A 716 34.42 24.73 -8.82
N ILE A 717 33.19 24.59 -9.32
CA ILE A 717 32.88 24.13 -10.68
C ILE A 717 32.13 25.28 -11.37
N PRO A 718 32.77 26.00 -12.30
CA PRO A 718 32.08 27.00 -13.12
C PRO A 718 31.00 26.36 -13.98
N TRP A 719 29.91 27.09 -14.24
CA TRP A 719 28.88 26.71 -15.20
C TRP A 719 28.35 27.94 -15.94
N LYS A 720 27.75 27.71 -17.13
CA LYS A 720 27.10 28.80 -17.90
C LYS A 720 25.69 29.08 -17.42
N GLU A 721 24.98 28.02 -17.02
CA GLU A 721 23.64 28.04 -16.43
C GLU A 721 23.56 26.94 -15.37
N ARG A 722 22.61 27.05 -14.43
CA ARG A 722 22.42 26.08 -13.36
C ARG A 722 21.82 24.80 -13.94
N THR A 723 22.62 23.75 -14.07
CA THR A 723 22.22 22.42 -14.55
C THR A 723 22.01 21.45 -13.39
N PRO A 724 21.20 20.38 -13.51
CA PRO A 724 20.95 19.47 -12.40
C PRO A 724 22.21 18.69 -12.00
N PHE A 725 22.34 18.38 -10.71
CA PHE A 725 23.46 17.59 -10.17
C PHE A 725 23.01 16.79 -8.93
N SER A 726 23.79 15.77 -8.57
CA SER A 726 23.63 15.01 -7.33
C SER A 726 24.98 14.75 -6.64
N LEU A 727 24.97 14.78 -5.31
CA LEU A 727 26.13 14.53 -4.46
C LEU A 727 25.95 13.21 -3.71
N SER A 728 26.95 12.34 -3.74
CA SER A 728 26.88 11.03 -3.10
C SER A 728 28.25 10.50 -2.65
N THR A 729 28.27 9.32 -2.05
CA THR A 729 29.49 8.58 -1.71
C THR A 729 29.42 7.18 -2.30
N SER A 730 30.51 6.70 -2.91
CA SER A 730 30.67 5.31 -3.37
C SER A 730 31.83 4.61 -2.63
N LEU A 731 31.86 3.28 -2.72
CA LEU A 731 32.95 2.44 -2.19
C LEU A 731 33.51 1.60 -3.34
N GLU A 732 34.76 1.84 -3.72
CA GLU A 732 35.46 1.12 -4.78
C GLU A 732 36.81 0.63 -4.23
N ASN A 733 37.08 -0.68 -4.33
CA ASN A 733 38.32 -1.31 -3.85
C ASN A 733 38.70 -0.94 -2.40
N ASN A 734 37.73 -1.01 -1.48
CA ASN A 734 37.83 -0.59 -0.07
C ASN A 734 38.18 0.90 0.18
N ARG A 735 38.24 1.74 -0.85
CA ARG A 735 38.40 3.20 -0.73
C ARG A 735 37.06 3.89 -0.95
N ILE A 736 36.68 4.79 -0.04
CA ILE A 736 35.50 5.65 -0.23
C ILE A 736 35.85 6.76 -1.23
N TYR A 737 34.92 7.06 -2.10
CA TYR A 737 34.95 8.21 -3.00
C TYR A 737 33.79 9.15 -2.68
N PHE A 738 34.03 10.45 -2.71
CA PHE A 738 32.98 11.46 -2.82
C PHE A 738 32.68 11.70 -4.31
N VAL A 739 31.40 11.72 -4.68
CA VAL A 739 30.97 11.70 -6.09
C VAL A 739 30.03 12.87 -6.36
N ILE A 740 30.35 13.64 -7.39
CA ILE A 740 29.52 14.69 -7.98
C ILE A 740 29.10 14.20 -9.36
N ASP A 741 27.81 13.95 -9.55
CA ASP A 741 27.20 13.68 -10.85
C ASP A 741 26.54 14.95 -11.37
N ILE A 742 26.83 15.33 -12.61
CA ILE A 742 26.33 16.56 -13.25
C ILE A 742 25.64 16.17 -14.57
N PHE A 743 24.40 16.63 -14.70
CA PHE A 743 23.45 16.22 -15.73
C PHE A 743 23.32 17.27 -16.84
N ASN A 744 22.78 16.87 -17.99
CA ASN A 744 22.78 17.62 -19.25
C ASN A 744 24.16 18.28 -19.57
N THR A 745 25.25 17.57 -19.25
CA THR A 745 26.63 18.10 -19.26
C THR A 745 27.63 17.16 -19.95
N HIS A 746 28.55 17.76 -20.72
CA HIS A 746 29.61 17.06 -21.46
C HIS A 746 31.03 17.38 -20.94
N PHE A 747 31.94 16.44 -21.10
CA PHE A 747 33.34 16.53 -20.73
C PHE A 747 34.06 17.55 -21.64
N ALA A 748 34.48 18.67 -21.06
CA ALA A 748 35.36 19.65 -21.70
C ALA A 748 36.49 20.12 -20.78
N THR A 749 36.73 19.42 -19.66
CA THR A 749 37.63 19.90 -18.59
C THR A 749 39.09 19.73 -19.01
N THR A 750 39.74 20.84 -19.36
CA THR A 750 41.16 20.90 -19.75
C THR A 750 42.06 21.41 -18.62
N TRP A 751 41.51 21.98 -17.55
CA TRP A 751 42.30 22.66 -16.51
C TRP A 751 41.85 22.31 -15.08
N VAL A 752 42.54 21.35 -14.45
CA VAL A 752 42.27 20.89 -13.07
C VAL A 752 43.25 21.56 -12.11
N ILE A 753 42.79 22.57 -11.36
CA ILE A 753 43.59 23.21 -10.30
C ILE A 753 43.41 22.41 -9.01
N ASN A 754 44.34 21.50 -8.71
CA ASN A 754 44.38 20.81 -7.42
C ASN A 754 45.41 21.43 -6.48
N ASN A 755 44.97 22.13 -5.44
CA ASN A 755 45.86 22.58 -4.37
C ASN A 755 46.17 21.41 -3.44
N LEU A 756 47.44 21.00 -3.36
CA LEU A 756 47.89 19.82 -2.60
C LEU A 756 47.56 19.87 -1.08
N THR A 757 47.19 21.03 -0.54
CA THR A 757 46.85 21.25 0.87
C THR A 757 45.49 20.71 1.33
N THR A 758 44.68 20.08 0.47
CA THR A 758 43.40 19.44 0.86
C THR A 758 43.57 18.40 1.97
N LYS A 759 42.64 18.38 2.94
CA LYS A 759 42.73 17.55 4.16
C LYS A 759 41.90 16.26 4.11
N VAL A 760 40.90 16.20 3.23
CA VAL A 760 39.93 15.10 3.09
C VAL A 760 39.88 14.58 1.66
N LEU A 761 39.96 15.45 0.65
CA LEU A 761 39.86 15.09 -0.77
C LEU A 761 41.24 14.80 -1.40
N ASP A 762 41.31 13.74 -2.19
CA ASP A 762 42.46 13.40 -3.05
C ASP A 762 42.23 13.92 -4.49
N HIS A 763 43.18 13.67 -5.40
CA HIS A 763 43.10 14.07 -6.81
C HIS A 763 41.79 13.57 -7.49
N PRO A 764 41.06 14.42 -8.23
CA PRO A 764 39.81 14.03 -8.88
C PRO A 764 40.04 13.11 -10.09
N LYS A 765 39.09 12.20 -10.30
CA LYS A 765 38.87 11.50 -11.58
C LYS A 765 37.61 12.09 -12.22
N ILE A 766 37.70 12.53 -13.47
CA ILE A 766 36.57 13.07 -14.23
C ILE A 766 36.28 12.11 -15.39
N THR A 767 35.02 11.74 -15.61
CA THR A 767 34.60 10.79 -16.65
C THR A 767 33.25 11.17 -17.22
N GLN A 768 33.13 11.23 -18.55
CA GLN A 768 31.82 11.07 -19.20
C GLN A 768 31.33 9.65 -18.90
N VAL A 769 30.12 9.50 -18.35
CA VAL A 769 29.50 8.19 -18.09
C VAL A 769 28.69 7.77 -19.32
N GLU A 770 27.87 8.69 -19.82
CA GLU A 770 27.08 8.60 -21.06
C GLU A 770 26.75 10.03 -21.53
N ASP A 771 26.05 10.17 -22.66
CA ASP A 771 25.65 11.49 -23.17
C ASP A 771 24.81 12.28 -22.16
N GLY A 772 25.25 13.51 -21.88
CA GLY A 772 24.67 14.40 -20.88
C GLY A 772 25.01 14.05 -19.42
N HIS A 773 25.71 12.95 -19.12
CA HIS A 773 26.12 12.59 -17.75
C HIS A 773 27.63 12.66 -17.56
N LEU A 774 28.08 13.70 -16.87
CA LEU A 774 29.47 13.88 -16.44
C LEU A 774 29.61 13.54 -14.95
N ARG A 775 30.57 12.68 -14.60
CA ARG A 775 30.90 12.32 -13.22
C ARG A 775 32.26 12.86 -12.83
N ILE A 776 32.35 13.42 -11.62
CA ILE A 776 33.60 13.72 -10.91
C ILE A 776 33.63 12.86 -9.65
N SER A 777 34.64 12.01 -9.48
CA SER A 777 34.86 11.27 -8.24
C SER A 777 36.19 11.64 -7.58
N PHE A 778 36.16 11.85 -6.27
CA PHE A 778 37.31 12.19 -5.44
C PHE A 778 37.57 11.02 -4.50
N PRO A 779 38.70 10.31 -4.62
CA PRO A 779 39.12 9.39 -3.57
C PRO A 779 39.29 10.16 -2.26
N LEU A 780 38.94 9.56 -1.12
CA LEU A 780 39.19 10.21 0.17
C LEU A 780 40.63 9.94 0.65
N LYS A 781 41.26 10.97 1.24
CA LYS A 781 42.52 10.89 2.00
C LYS A 781 42.32 10.26 3.40
N ARG A 782 41.07 10.06 3.84
CA ARG A 782 40.70 9.47 5.15
C ARG A 782 39.66 8.36 4.95
N LYS A 783 39.58 7.44 5.92
CA LYS A 783 38.65 6.29 5.91
C LYS A 783 37.16 6.68 6.03
N TYR A 784 36.87 7.89 6.52
CA TYR A 784 35.52 8.40 6.78
C TYR A 784 35.42 9.86 6.35
N ILE A 785 34.27 10.23 5.77
CA ILE A 785 33.84 11.61 5.50
C ILE A 785 32.94 12.09 6.65
N TRP A 786 33.07 13.35 7.08
CA TRP A 786 32.24 13.89 8.15
C TRP A 786 30.90 14.45 7.67
N GLY A 787 30.88 15.01 6.47
CA GLY A 787 29.69 15.58 5.85
C GLY A 787 30.07 16.45 4.65
N PHE A 788 29.08 16.89 3.90
CA PHE A 788 29.24 17.75 2.72
C PHE A 788 28.00 18.61 2.47
N TRP A 789 28.18 19.73 1.79
CA TRP A 789 27.10 20.59 1.33
C TRP A 789 27.45 21.32 0.04
N TYR A 790 26.51 22.07 -0.52
CA TYR A 790 26.75 22.93 -1.66
C TYR A 790 26.19 24.34 -1.45
N GLU A 791 26.73 25.27 -2.21
CA GLU A 791 26.23 26.63 -2.43
C GLU A 791 26.20 26.89 -3.94
N THR A 792 25.39 27.85 -4.41
CA THR A 792 25.36 28.22 -5.83
C THR A 792 25.38 29.72 -6.05
N THR A 793 26.19 30.15 -7.00
CA THR A 793 26.20 31.52 -7.53
C THR A 793 25.50 31.55 -8.90
N LYS A 794 25.56 32.66 -9.64
CA LYS A 794 25.08 32.66 -11.04
C LYS A 794 25.98 31.80 -11.94
N SER A 795 27.27 31.76 -11.67
CA SER A 795 28.31 31.22 -12.57
C SER A 795 29.10 30.03 -12.01
N ASN A 796 28.85 29.59 -10.77
CA ASN A 796 29.53 28.43 -10.18
C ASN A 796 28.58 27.61 -9.29
N LEU A 797 28.75 26.29 -9.35
CA LEU A 797 28.47 25.37 -8.25
C LEU A 797 29.68 25.36 -7.31
N ILE A 798 29.44 25.45 -6.01
CA ILE A 798 30.46 25.35 -4.97
C ILE A 798 30.08 24.20 -4.06
N VAL A 799 30.97 23.22 -3.90
CA VAL A 799 30.74 22.04 -3.05
C VAL A 799 31.80 22.00 -1.96
N TYR A 800 31.38 21.79 -0.71
CA TYR A 800 32.24 21.77 0.47
C TYR A 800 32.18 20.39 1.12
N VAL A 801 33.34 19.90 1.55
CA VAL A 801 33.48 18.61 2.25
C VAL A 801 34.08 18.88 3.63
N LYS A 802 33.27 18.67 4.68
CA LYS A 802 33.55 19.09 6.06
C LYS A 802 34.79 18.36 6.61
N HIS A 803 35.73 19.13 7.16
CA HIS A 803 36.83 18.59 7.95
C HIS A 803 36.28 17.97 9.24
N PRO A 804 36.74 16.77 9.63
CA PRO A 804 36.35 16.19 10.91
C PRO A 804 36.87 17.04 12.08
N PRO A 805 36.15 17.09 13.23
CA PRO A 805 36.61 17.79 14.42
C PRO A 805 37.90 17.19 14.97
N LYS A 806 38.64 17.97 15.76
CA LYS A 806 39.84 17.50 16.47
C LYS A 806 39.44 16.65 17.68
N ILE A 807 39.50 15.33 17.53
CA ILE A 807 39.19 14.38 18.60
C ILE A 807 40.45 14.12 19.45
N ASN A 808 40.42 14.43 20.75
CA ASN A 808 41.46 13.97 21.69
C ASN A 808 41.18 12.51 22.08
N LYS A 809 42.14 11.59 21.88
CA LYS A 809 41.94 10.16 22.23
C LYS A 809 41.80 9.90 23.74
N GLU A 810 42.31 10.79 24.61
CA GLU A 810 42.20 10.68 26.08
C GLU A 810 40.78 10.99 26.59
N ASN A 811 40.14 12.01 26.02
CA ASN A 811 38.71 12.27 26.19
C ASN A 811 38.12 12.73 24.85
N VAL A 812 37.55 11.76 24.13
CA VAL A 812 37.01 11.96 22.77
C VAL A 812 35.86 12.95 22.67
N LEU A 813 35.20 13.29 23.79
CA LEU A 813 34.12 14.29 23.82
C LEU A 813 34.61 15.70 24.12
N LYS A 814 35.83 15.87 24.64
CA LYS A 814 36.36 17.18 25.05
C LYS A 814 36.50 18.12 23.86
N GLY A 815 35.56 19.06 23.76
CA GLY A 815 35.48 20.06 22.68
C GLY A 815 34.54 19.71 21.53
N ILE A 816 33.94 18.51 21.52
CA ILE A 816 32.91 18.12 20.55
C ILE A 816 31.58 18.79 20.90
N THR A 817 30.88 19.31 19.90
CA THR A 817 29.58 19.98 20.07
C THR A 817 28.45 19.10 19.52
N ILE A 818 27.55 18.64 20.39
CA ILE A 818 26.45 17.73 20.04
C ILE A 818 25.13 18.50 20.02
N GLY A 819 24.45 18.47 18.87
CA GLY A 819 23.10 18.97 18.71
C GLY A 819 22.09 17.94 19.19
N ILE A 820 21.35 18.21 20.26
CA ILE A 820 20.22 17.37 20.67
C ILE A 820 18.93 17.96 20.12
N GLU A 821 18.15 17.13 19.46
CA GLU A 821 16.83 17.46 18.95
C GLU A 821 15.80 16.61 19.71
N ALA A 822 15.02 17.25 20.59
CA ALA A 822 13.86 16.60 21.16
C ALA A 822 12.75 16.63 20.11
N GLY A 823 12.28 15.46 19.67
CA GLY A 823 11.22 15.35 18.67
C GLY A 823 9.97 16.13 19.07
N HIS A 824 9.22 16.61 18.08
CA HIS A 824 7.98 17.37 18.25
C HIS A 824 8.18 18.70 19.03
N GLY A 825 7.18 19.12 19.81
CA GLY A 825 7.20 20.33 20.65
C GLY A 825 6.07 21.30 20.32
N GLY A 826 5.75 22.24 21.22
CA GLY A 826 4.65 23.20 21.05
C GLY A 826 3.26 22.56 21.18
N ASP A 827 2.19 23.36 21.14
CA ASP A 827 0.86 22.88 21.53
C ASP A 827 0.21 21.95 20.50
N ASP A 828 0.23 22.33 19.21
CA ASP A 828 -0.38 21.57 18.12
C ASP A 828 0.39 20.30 17.72
N ASN A 829 1.62 20.13 18.21
CA ASN A 829 2.51 19.02 17.84
C ASN A 829 2.98 18.27 19.09
N THR A 830 2.06 17.49 19.66
CA THR A 830 2.30 16.67 20.86
C THR A 830 3.19 15.45 20.63
N GLY A 831 3.42 15.08 19.37
CA GLY A 831 3.80 13.71 19.02
C GLY A 831 2.69 12.72 19.38
N ALA A 832 3.05 11.44 19.43
CA ALA A 832 2.13 10.37 19.82
C ALA A 832 1.62 10.50 21.27
N LEU A 833 0.47 9.89 21.53
CA LEU A 833 -0.09 9.73 22.87
C LEU A 833 0.15 8.30 23.36
N GLY A 834 0.71 8.16 24.56
CA GLY A 834 0.91 6.87 25.20
C GLY A 834 -0.36 6.32 25.85
N THR A 835 -0.32 5.04 26.25
CA THR A 835 -1.50 4.32 26.76
C THR A 835 -2.11 4.93 28.03
N SER A 836 -1.31 5.58 28.87
CA SER A 836 -1.78 6.31 30.05
C SER A 836 -2.09 7.79 29.79
N GLY A 837 -2.06 8.24 28.54
CA GLY A 837 -2.25 9.64 28.14
C GLY A 837 -0.98 10.50 28.18
N SER A 838 0.21 9.88 28.29
CA SER A 838 1.47 10.62 28.19
C SER A 838 1.66 11.23 26.79
N LYS A 839 2.36 12.37 26.68
CA LYS A 839 2.65 13.04 25.41
C LYS A 839 4.11 12.80 25.02
N GLU A 840 4.35 12.28 23.82
CA GLU A 840 5.70 12.04 23.28
C GLU A 840 6.60 13.29 23.40
N LYS A 841 6.10 14.49 23.06
CA LYS A 841 6.90 15.74 23.15
C LYS A 841 7.52 15.98 24.53
N ASN A 842 6.87 15.50 25.60
CA ASN A 842 7.32 15.63 26.98
C ASN A 842 8.35 14.54 27.35
N ILE A 843 8.16 13.31 26.85
CA ILE A 843 9.13 12.21 26.99
C ILE A 843 10.44 12.58 26.30
N ASN A 844 10.36 13.03 25.04
CA ASN A 844 11.49 13.45 24.23
C ASN A 844 12.25 14.61 24.89
N LEU A 845 11.55 15.63 25.40
CA LEU A 845 12.17 16.75 26.10
C LEU A 845 12.81 16.32 27.44
N THR A 846 12.15 15.45 28.21
CA THR A 846 12.71 14.93 29.48
C THR A 846 13.99 14.14 29.24
N SER A 847 13.98 13.24 28.26
CA SER A 847 15.17 12.45 27.89
C SER A 847 16.28 13.33 27.33
N ALA A 848 15.96 14.32 26.48
CA ALA A 848 16.92 15.29 25.95
C ALA A 848 17.63 16.10 27.06
N LEU A 849 16.93 16.47 28.13
CA LEU A 849 17.51 17.13 29.31
C LEU A 849 18.44 16.21 30.11
N ILE A 850 18.09 14.93 30.25
CA ILE A 850 18.94 13.93 30.93
C ILE A 850 20.19 13.62 30.09
N LEU A 851 20.03 13.42 28.77
CA LEU A 851 21.12 13.18 27.83
C LEU A 851 22.08 14.38 27.77
N LYS A 852 21.55 15.61 27.80
CA LYS A 852 22.37 16.84 27.92
C LYS A 852 23.30 16.75 29.13
N SER A 853 22.73 16.49 30.31
CA SER A 853 23.49 16.38 31.56
C SER A 853 24.59 15.32 31.49
N VAL A 854 24.27 14.14 30.93
CA VAL A 854 25.21 13.01 30.78
C VAL A 854 26.33 13.27 29.75
N LEU A 855 26.05 14.02 28.67
CA LEU A 855 27.05 14.40 27.67
C LEU A 855 27.97 15.52 28.16
N GLU A 856 27.43 16.50 28.89
CA GLU A 856 28.20 17.61 29.50
C GLU A 856 29.08 17.13 30.66
N GLU A 857 28.57 16.24 31.53
CA GLU A 857 29.34 15.53 32.56
C GLU A 857 30.56 14.80 31.97
N ALA A 858 30.45 14.30 30.73
CA ALA A 858 31.53 13.65 30.01
C ALA A 858 32.44 14.59 29.20
N GLY A 859 32.17 15.90 29.18
CA GLY A 859 33.01 16.94 28.58
C GLY A 859 32.61 17.42 27.17
N ALA A 860 31.45 17.00 26.65
CA ALA A 860 30.89 17.55 25.40
C ALA A 860 30.21 18.91 25.64
N LYS A 861 30.09 19.72 24.58
CA LYS A 861 29.16 20.85 24.55
C LYS A 861 27.82 20.38 23.98
N VAL A 862 26.70 20.83 24.54
CA VAL A 862 25.36 20.45 24.07
C VAL A 862 24.55 21.66 23.62
N VAL A 863 23.94 21.55 22.44
CA VAL A 863 23.08 22.58 21.84
C VAL A 863 21.71 21.97 21.57
N PHE A 864 20.64 22.55 22.11
CA PHE A 864 19.28 22.11 21.74
C PHE A 864 18.85 22.75 20.42
N LEU A 865 18.34 21.95 19.48
CA LEU A 865 17.86 22.46 18.18
C LEU A 865 16.46 23.09 18.25
N ARG A 866 15.74 22.93 19.37
CA ARG A 866 14.55 23.71 19.74
C ARG A 866 14.69 24.27 21.17
N LYS A 867 14.13 25.44 21.45
CA LYS A 867 14.17 26.07 22.78
C LYS A 867 12.96 25.64 23.60
N GLY A 868 13.17 24.80 24.63
CA GLY A 868 12.07 24.33 25.49
C GLY A 868 10.95 23.67 24.68
N ASP A 869 9.70 23.92 25.06
CA ASP A 869 8.53 23.35 24.38
C ASP A 869 8.03 24.18 23.19
N THR A 870 8.93 24.49 22.25
CA THR A 870 8.60 25.18 20.98
C THR A 870 8.62 24.23 19.79
N ASN A 871 7.92 24.60 18.70
CA ASN A 871 7.91 23.85 17.43
C ASN A 871 8.57 24.62 16.27
N PRO A 872 9.87 24.99 16.33
CA PRO A 872 10.53 25.62 15.21
C PRO A 872 10.54 24.68 14.00
N ASP A 873 10.41 25.25 12.80
CA ASP A 873 10.49 24.50 11.55
C ASP A 873 11.88 23.85 11.38
N PHE A 874 11.97 22.86 10.49
CA PHE A 874 13.20 22.09 10.34
C PHE A 874 14.39 22.92 9.80
N SER A 875 14.16 23.93 8.96
CA SER A 875 15.23 24.81 8.49
C SER A 875 15.79 25.65 9.63
N THR A 876 14.94 26.10 10.56
CA THR A 876 15.35 26.81 11.79
C THR A 876 16.11 25.88 12.75
N ARG A 877 15.67 24.61 12.92
CA ARG A 877 16.41 23.60 13.70
C ARG A 877 17.82 23.36 13.13
N LEU A 878 17.97 23.26 11.80
CA LEU A 878 19.28 23.12 11.15
C LEU A 878 20.13 24.39 11.19
N LYS A 879 19.55 25.56 10.97
CA LYS A 879 20.27 26.85 11.07
C LYS A 879 20.87 27.05 12.46
N THR A 880 20.18 26.58 13.50
CA THR A 880 20.71 26.53 14.87
C THR A 880 21.93 25.61 14.96
N ALA A 881 21.85 24.37 14.46
CA ALA A 881 22.98 23.44 14.45
C ALA A 881 24.21 23.99 13.68
N TYR A 882 23.99 24.62 12.54
CA TYR A 882 25.06 25.18 11.71
C TYR A 882 25.72 26.39 12.37
N ASN A 883 24.93 27.36 12.85
CA ASN A 883 25.43 28.56 13.52
C ASN A 883 26.20 28.23 14.82
N SER A 884 25.81 27.17 15.54
CA SER A 884 26.51 26.71 16.74
C SER A 884 27.68 25.75 16.47
N ASN A 885 28.08 25.56 15.20
CA ASN A 885 29.17 24.66 14.79
C ASN A 885 29.01 23.22 15.32
N VAL A 886 27.80 22.66 15.25
CA VAL A 886 27.52 21.30 15.71
C VAL A 886 28.33 20.25 14.91
N ASP A 887 28.90 19.30 15.62
CA ASP A 887 29.70 18.19 15.09
C ASP A 887 28.88 16.93 14.84
N LEU A 888 27.86 16.66 15.67
CA LEU A 888 26.98 15.48 15.60
C LEU A 888 25.54 15.86 16.00
N ILE A 889 24.53 15.27 15.37
CA ILE A 889 23.11 15.46 15.76
C ILE A 889 22.52 14.15 16.29
N ILE A 890 21.85 14.23 17.44
CA ILE A 890 21.04 13.15 18.03
C ILE A 890 19.61 13.65 18.20
N SER A 891 18.71 13.12 17.38
CA SER A 891 17.26 13.30 17.51
C SER A 891 16.68 12.20 18.40
N LEU A 892 15.78 12.57 19.32
CA LEU A 892 15.13 11.68 20.29
C LEU A 892 13.62 11.70 20.07
N HIS A 893 13.07 10.53 19.75
CA HIS A 893 11.65 10.27 19.50
C HIS A 893 11.14 9.08 20.33
N ALA A 894 9.82 8.90 20.38
CA ALA A 894 9.20 7.77 21.08
C ALA A 894 8.02 7.21 20.26
N ASN A 895 8.36 6.26 19.39
CA ASN A 895 7.56 5.58 18.37
C ASN A 895 6.12 5.20 18.79
N ALA A 896 5.26 5.01 17.79
CA ALA A 896 3.87 4.61 17.95
C ALA A 896 3.47 3.53 16.93
N ALA A 897 2.94 2.43 17.44
CA ALA A 897 2.44 1.32 16.64
C ALA A 897 0.94 1.45 16.34
N ASP A 898 0.50 0.79 15.27
CA ASP A 898 -0.92 0.61 14.97
C ASP A 898 -1.54 -0.45 15.91
N THR A 899 -1.99 0.00 17.08
CA THR A 899 -2.55 -0.87 18.12
C THR A 899 -3.95 -1.41 17.79
N GLU A 900 -4.62 -0.92 16.74
CA GLU A 900 -5.93 -1.43 16.32
C GLU A 900 -5.83 -2.67 15.41
N ASN A 901 -4.70 -2.82 14.71
CA ASN A 901 -4.41 -3.98 13.85
C ASN A 901 -3.27 -4.87 14.36
N ASN A 902 -2.41 -4.38 15.25
CA ASN A 902 -1.26 -5.14 15.79
C ASN A 902 -1.27 -5.35 17.30
N GLY A 903 -2.18 -4.69 18.03
CA GLY A 903 -2.21 -4.72 19.49
C GLY A 903 -1.15 -3.84 20.17
N TYR A 904 -1.23 -3.82 21.50
CA TYR A 904 -0.44 -2.93 22.36
C TYR A 904 0.94 -3.51 22.72
N LEU A 905 1.10 -4.83 22.73
CA LEU A 905 2.28 -5.51 23.27
C LEU A 905 3.28 -6.00 22.20
N LYS A 906 2.87 -6.06 20.92
CA LYS A 906 3.69 -6.59 19.80
C LYS A 906 4.95 -5.76 19.51
N ASN A 907 4.82 -4.43 19.59
CA ASN A 907 5.89 -3.47 19.29
C ASN A 907 6.48 -2.93 20.59
N SER A 908 7.79 -3.11 20.78
CA SER A 908 8.53 -2.78 22.01
C SER A 908 10.03 -2.62 21.69
N GLY A 909 10.77 -1.81 22.43
CA GLY A 909 12.23 -1.68 22.33
C GLY A 909 12.75 -0.48 21.52
N VAL A 910 14.08 -0.30 21.49
CA VAL A 910 14.76 0.83 20.83
C VAL A 910 15.16 0.57 19.36
N SER A 911 14.82 1.49 18.47
CA SER A 911 15.32 1.50 17.08
C SER A 911 16.08 2.78 16.74
N ILE A 912 17.03 2.71 15.79
CA ILE A 912 17.83 3.87 15.35
C ILE A 912 17.76 4.01 13.83
N PHE A 913 17.50 5.24 13.38
CA PHE A 913 17.31 5.61 11.99
C PHE A 913 18.45 6.51 11.51
N TYR A 914 18.96 6.23 10.31
CA TYR A 914 19.93 7.07 9.60
C TYR A 914 19.59 7.13 8.10
N LYS A 915 19.99 8.23 7.43
CA LYS A 915 19.77 8.42 5.98
C LYS A 915 21.00 8.04 5.15
N TRP A 916 22.15 8.64 5.47
CA TRP A 916 23.38 8.58 4.66
C TRP A 916 24.40 7.59 5.23
N ASP A 917 25.23 7.00 4.36
CA ASP A 917 26.24 6.00 4.76
C ASP A 917 27.27 6.52 5.77
N HIS A 918 27.61 7.82 5.72
CA HIS A 918 28.50 8.43 6.71
C HIS A 918 27.88 8.54 8.11
N CYS A 919 26.55 8.57 8.22
CA CYS A 919 25.82 8.50 9.49
C CYS A 919 25.73 7.06 10.05
N ARG A 920 25.86 6.04 9.18
CA ARG A 920 25.66 4.63 9.54
C ARG A 920 26.54 4.17 10.70
N ILE A 921 27.82 4.57 10.70
CA ILE A 921 28.79 4.15 11.73
C ILE A 921 28.46 4.73 13.11
N LEU A 922 27.90 5.94 13.19
CA LEU A 922 27.39 6.54 14.42
C LEU A 922 26.16 5.75 14.92
N ALA A 923 25.23 5.45 14.02
CA ALA A 923 24.03 4.66 14.33
C ALA A 923 24.37 3.23 14.80
N GLU A 924 25.32 2.56 14.14
CA GLU A 924 25.81 1.23 14.55
C GLU A 924 26.42 1.22 15.96
N CYS A 925 27.23 2.22 16.30
CA CYS A 925 27.87 2.29 17.61
C CYS A 925 26.86 2.58 18.74
N ILE A 926 25.87 3.44 18.51
CA ILE A 926 24.80 3.71 19.49
C ILE A 926 23.82 2.53 19.59
N TYR A 927 23.44 1.91 18.48
CA TYR A 927 22.50 0.77 18.50
C TYR A 927 23.08 -0.45 19.23
N LYS A 928 24.38 -0.72 19.05
CA LYS A 928 25.08 -1.80 19.78
C LYS A 928 24.99 -1.66 21.30
N GLU A 929 24.98 -0.42 21.81
CA GLU A 929 24.87 -0.14 23.24
C GLU A 929 23.41 -0.13 23.73
N LEU A 930 22.49 0.47 22.97
CA LEU A 930 21.08 0.57 23.34
C LEU A 930 20.36 -0.79 23.31
N LYS A 931 20.66 -1.66 22.34
CA LYS A 931 20.03 -3.00 22.27
C LYS A 931 20.35 -3.91 23.46
N LEU A 932 21.43 -3.63 24.20
CA LEU A 932 21.78 -4.35 25.43
C LEU A 932 20.92 -3.93 26.63
N LEU A 933 20.25 -2.77 26.54
CA LEU A 933 19.35 -2.24 27.56
C LEU A 933 17.89 -2.55 27.23
N TRP A 934 17.49 -2.41 25.96
CA TRP A 934 16.09 -2.52 25.54
C TRP A 934 15.92 -2.90 24.05
N PRO A 935 16.13 -4.17 23.66
CA PRO A 935 16.16 -4.60 22.26
C PRO A 935 14.78 -4.54 21.56
N THR A 936 14.78 -4.37 20.23
CA THR A 936 13.59 -4.46 19.36
C THR A 936 13.86 -5.26 18.08
N ASN A 937 12.81 -5.58 17.34
CA ASN A 937 12.86 -6.29 16.06
C ASN A 937 13.18 -5.37 14.86
N GLU A 938 12.84 -4.07 14.91
CA GLU A 938 13.22 -3.08 13.87
C GLU A 938 14.73 -2.82 13.82
N GLY A 939 15.36 -2.70 15.00
CA GLY A 939 16.79 -2.53 15.19
C GLY A 939 17.39 -1.27 14.59
N LEU A 940 18.16 -1.44 13.50
CA LEU A 940 18.97 -0.39 12.88
C LEU A 940 18.52 -0.16 11.44
N VAL A 941 17.85 0.97 11.20
CA VAL A 941 17.14 1.27 9.95
C VAL A 941 17.89 2.31 9.13
N GLY A 942 18.32 1.93 7.93
CA GLY A 942 19.01 2.81 6.98
C GLY A 942 18.09 3.47 5.94
N ASN A 943 18.64 4.45 5.21
CA ASN A 943 17.99 5.18 4.10
C ASN A 943 16.67 5.93 4.48
N PHE A 944 16.35 6.06 5.75
CA PHE A 944 15.04 6.55 6.19
C PHE A 944 14.93 8.09 6.11
N ASN A 945 13.79 8.61 5.64
CA ASN A 945 13.68 10.00 5.16
C ASN A 945 13.21 11.03 6.21
N TYR A 946 13.30 10.70 7.50
CA TYR A 946 12.99 11.62 8.61
C TYR A 946 13.78 12.93 8.45
N ALA A 947 13.14 14.08 8.68
CA ALA A 947 13.75 15.38 8.45
C ALA A 947 15.08 15.57 9.22
N PRO A 948 15.19 15.34 10.55
CA PRO A 948 16.43 15.51 11.31
C PRO A 948 17.68 14.84 10.71
N ILE A 949 17.51 13.70 10.06
CA ILE A 949 18.61 12.91 9.48
C ILE A 949 18.79 13.08 7.97
N ARG A 950 17.94 13.86 7.27
CA ARG A 950 18.00 14.01 5.81
C ARG A 950 19.12 14.91 5.32
N GLN A 951 19.65 15.81 6.15
CA GLN A 951 20.79 16.67 5.78
C GLN A 951 22.13 15.90 5.72
N THR A 952 23.09 16.43 4.95
CA THR A 952 24.42 15.82 4.67
C THR A 952 25.59 16.53 5.34
N HIS A 953 25.36 17.67 6.02
CA HIS A 953 26.42 18.55 6.54
C HIS A 953 27.07 17.99 7.82
N ILE A 954 26.30 17.23 8.61
CA ILE A 954 26.62 16.78 9.96
C ILE A 954 26.14 15.32 10.13
N PRO A 955 26.93 14.39 10.69
CA PRO A 955 26.44 13.04 10.99
C PRO A 955 25.28 13.09 11.98
N ALA A 956 24.14 12.53 11.58
CA ALA A 956 22.89 12.62 12.31
C ALA A 956 22.21 11.27 12.46
N VAL A 957 21.64 11.02 13.64
CA VAL A 957 20.79 9.86 13.95
C VAL A 957 19.49 10.29 14.60
N LEU A 958 18.43 9.52 14.38
CA LEU A 958 17.19 9.59 15.15
C LEU A 958 17.04 8.30 15.93
N ILE A 959 16.76 8.42 17.24
CA ILE A 959 16.62 7.31 18.17
C ILE A 959 15.17 7.24 18.59
N GLU A 960 14.49 6.16 18.22
CA GLU A 960 13.21 5.77 18.81
C GLU A 960 13.50 5.06 20.14
N GLN A 961 13.10 5.68 21.24
CA GLN A 961 13.53 5.29 22.60
C GLN A 961 12.73 4.11 23.19
N GLY A 962 11.69 3.68 22.50
CA GLY A 962 10.62 2.77 22.94
C GLY A 962 9.29 3.23 22.35
N TYR A 963 8.27 2.37 22.39
CA TYR A 963 6.95 2.71 21.83
C TYR A 963 6.00 3.27 22.91
N VAL A 964 5.54 4.52 22.82
CA VAL A 964 4.59 5.07 23.81
C VAL A 964 3.25 4.34 23.81
N THR A 965 2.89 3.74 22.68
CA THR A 965 1.66 2.95 22.52
C THR A 965 1.74 1.56 23.17
N ASN A 966 2.92 1.14 23.67
CA ASN A 966 3.07 -0.07 24.46
C ASN A 966 3.14 0.30 25.96
N PRO A 967 2.28 -0.25 26.83
CA PRO A 967 2.21 0.15 28.23
C PRO A 967 3.48 -0.21 29.03
N TYR A 968 4.30 -1.16 28.57
CA TYR A 968 5.59 -1.44 29.20
C TYR A 968 6.63 -0.39 28.85
N ASP A 969 6.80 -0.10 27.55
CA ASP A 969 7.72 0.92 27.05
C ASP A 969 7.35 2.31 27.59
N GLU A 970 6.08 2.70 27.58
CA GLU A 970 5.61 3.94 28.21
C GLU A 970 6.03 4.02 29.68
N SER A 971 5.86 2.93 30.45
CA SER A 971 6.26 2.91 31.86
C SER A 971 7.79 3.04 32.07
N ARG A 972 8.60 2.63 31.09
CA ARG A 972 10.06 2.83 31.08
C ARG A 972 10.44 4.24 30.64
N LEU A 973 9.76 4.79 29.64
CA LEU A 973 9.96 6.14 29.12
C LEU A 973 9.54 7.24 30.11
N LEU A 974 8.67 6.91 31.07
CA LEU A 974 8.33 7.78 32.21
C LEU A 974 9.28 7.61 33.41
N ASP A 975 10.09 6.54 33.47
CA ASP A 975 11.09 6.34 34.53
C ASP A 975 12.40 7.07 34.20
N LYS A 976 12.67 8.16 34.94
CA LYS A 976 13.93 8.92 34.86
C LYS A 976 15.17 8.07 35.12
N THR A 977 15.05 6.96 35.88
CA THR A 977 16.14 6.02 36.15
C THR A 977 16.51 5.22 34.89
N PHE A 978 15.50 4.71 34.16
CA PHE A 978 15.67 4.10 32.85
C PHE A 978 16.19 5.10 31.82
N LEU A 979 15.64 6.31 31.73
CA LEU A 979 16.15 7.35 30.81
C LEU A 979 17.62 7.72 31.10
N LYS A 980 18.06 7.75 32.38
CA LYS A 980 19.48 7.96 32.70
C LYS A 980 20.36 6.79 32.26
N LYS A 981 19.90 5.53 32.44
CA LYS A 981 20.60 4.33 31.91
C LYS A 981 20.68 4.35 30.38
N GLN A 982 19.60 4.76 29.70
CA GLN A 982 19.54 4.91 28.25
C GLN A 982 20.51 5.99 27.77
N SER A 983 20.55 7.14 28.47
CA SER A 983 21.50 8.24 28.19
C SER A 983 22.96 7.81 28.32
N TYR A 984 23.33 7.02 29.35
CA TYR A 984 24.68 6.46 29.46
C TYR A 984 25.01 5.45 28.35
N LYS A 985 24.03 4.69 27.83
CA LYS A 985 24.25 3.84 26.64
C LYS A 985 24.45 4.67 25.36
N ILE A 986 23.72 5.77 25.19
CA ILE A 986 23.95 6.72 24.07
C ILE A 986 25.35 7.33 24.17
N LEU A 987 25.75 7.80 25.36
CA LEU A 987 27.11 8.31 25.64
C LEU A 987 28.20 7.32 25.22
N THR A 988 28.10 6.05 25.65
CA THR A 988 29.08 5.01 25.29
C THR A 988 29.11 4.77 23.78
N GLY A 989 27.95 4.75 23.11
CA GLY A 989 27.86 4.63 21.66
C GLY A 989 28.55 5.79 20.92
N VAL A 990 28.38 7.03 21.37
CA VAL A 990 29.04 8.21 20.81
C VAL A 990 30.55 8.16 21.04
N LYS A 991 31.02 7.77 22.24
CA LYS A 991 32.45 7.56 22.52
C LYS A 991 33.06 6.50 21.60
N ASN A 992 32.37 5.36 21.43
CA ASN A 992 32.81 4.27 20.56
C ASN A 992 32.88 4.68 19.08
N PHE A 993 31.97 5.54 18.62
CA PHE A 993 32.06 6.15 17.28
C PHE A 993 33.28 7.08 17.17
N LEU A 994 33.47 7.99 18.12
CA LEU A 994 34.53 9.00 18.07
C LEU A 994 35.95 8.39 18.15
N LEU A 995 36.14 7.32 18.93
CA LEU A 995 37.39 6.54 18.93
C LEU A 995 37.67 5.95 17.54
N LYS A 996 36.70 5.24 16.97
CA LYS A 996 36.80 4.50 15.69
C LYS A 996 37.00 5.39 14.45
N VAL A 997 36.79 6.70 14.55
CA VAL A 997 37.07 7.69 13.47
C VAL A 997 38.28 8.58 13.74
N ALA A 998 38.88 8.46 14.93
CA ALA A 998 40.18 9.02 15.30
C ALA A 998 41.33 8.01 15.12
N GLU A 999 41.02 6.72 15.08
CA GLU A 999 41.80 5.64 14.43
C GLU A 999 41.89 5.83 12.91
#